data_AF-A0A1X7NWI9-F1
#
_entry.id   AF-A0A1X7NWI9-F1
#
_cell.length_a   1.000
_cell.length_b   1.000
_cell.length_c   1.000
_cell.angle_alpha   90.00
_cell.angle_beta   90.00
_cell.angle_gamma   90.00
#
_symmetry.space_group_name_H-M   'P 1'
#
loop_
_entity.id
_entity.type
_entity.pdbx_description
1 polymer ?
#
loop_
_entity_poly.entity_id
_entity_poly.type
_entity_poly.pdbx_seq_one_letter_code
_entity_poly.pdbx_strand_id
1 'polypeptide(L)'
;MRSRSVVVGYVLAVVLAAVFAFLFVRSFDARGPVWNGGWQLRVSGDAEPRMPAAQLYSELDALATSQRIDIVRSVEDADDPAAVRHLYVAGDAAAADLLRRGYAAVDTSVSTTVAPLLELGALDPRGAYLIGGARDDAEAVLAVIEDAGWSGVVAPYASGIDLDTYREYGDLMRSLLVAALGILVLVGAGTVLRSRAHGIQRLHGVGPVGLLLREWRSLAVPVVGLSLLGLTAVALALTALNGLAQLPTISALFARLLGLLLLAAVAAHVVGIALTDGRRLVDQITGEIDGWWVLLGVYAVRVPAVLVLLAIVAALGQSARVAEIEGRSREFWSTAEDSVVLGISGYSGEGEYRAAIPAFAELVVSQASLGQAVLAEPTFTEERNVLLVDEGYLRSVDVIGAGGARITDVPDGVITLLEPAGTTAERRQKVMADVRTWQEIQSGVAVPSPGTVDLPIEEQTVPTGQTLFTFRTLDVDVFERETMVKDPILVIVPSMDVVAPSELFSAISRGAVVFTAPDAVPAAVEQLGLSDMVASITPVAYQANEQYRRALGTLSINLIGLISGGLVVLLTGLVAAAVLVEKDRRRAFVHRFSGLGPLSAHRSGLLLEGALLSATLALAVVPLWFRDPQDVRTVLDLGTVDTEMFVIEQTALAVGLTVLSAVLLVACLGLAHLRAARSRTVDS
;
A
#
# COMPACT_ATOMS: atom_id res chain seq x y z
N MET A 1 -30.84 -17.56 -26.30
CA MET A 1 -30.44 -16.19 -25.91
C MET A 1 -29.04 -16.26 -25.30
N ARG A 2 -28.08 -15.46 -25.79
CA ARG A 2 -26.71 -15.44 -25.25
C ARG A 2 -26.71 -14.84 -23.85
N SER A 3 -26.04 -15.47 -22.89
CA SER A 3 -25.87 -14.86 -21.56
C SER A 3 -24.84 -13.74 -21.65
N ARG A 4 -25.33 -12.51 -21.58
CA ARG A 4 -24.48 -11.31 -21.56
C ARG A 4 -23.57 -11.29 -20.33
N SER A 5 -24.01 -11.84 -19.20
CA SER A 5 -23.21 -11.86 -17.96
C SER A 5 -22.03 -12.83 -18.03
N VAL A 6 -22.18 -14.01 -18.64
CA VAL A 6 -21.07 -14.95 -18.84
C VAL A 6 -20.05 -14.36 -19.80
N VAL A 7 -20.49 -13.74 -20.91
CA VAL A 7 -19.59 -13.03 -21.83
C VAL A 7 -18.82 -11.94 -21.09
N VAL A 8 -19.51 -11.08 -20.32
CA VAL A 8 -18.88 -10.01 -19.54
C VAL A 8 -17.87 -10.58 -18.53
N GLY A 9 -18.19 -11.68 -17.83
CA GLY A 9 -17.28 -12.31 -16.88
C GLY A 9 -15.96 -12.77 -17.50
N TYR A 10 -16.01 -13.43 -18.66
CA TYR A 10 -14.79 -13.83 -19.38
C TYR A 10 -14.02 -12.64 -19.97
N VAL A 11 -14.72 -11.64 -20.52
CA VAL A 11 -14.08 -10.43 -21.03
C VAL A 11 -13.38 -9.67 -19.91
N LEU A 12 -14.04 -9.56 -18.76
CA LEU A 12 -13.49 -8.92 -17.56
C LEU A 12 -12.26 -9.66 -17.04
N ALA A 13 -12.26 -11.00 -17.03
CA ALA A 13 -11.09 -11.81 -16.68
C ALA A 13 -9.87 -11.46 -17.56
N VAL A 14 -10.07 -11.30 -18.87
CA VAL A 14 -8.99 -10.91 -19.79
C VAL A 14 -8.52 -9.48 -19.56
N VAL A 15 -9.45 -8.52 -19.50
CA VAL A 15 -9.08 -7.10 -19.36
C VAL A 15 -8.43 -6.82 -18.00
N LEU A 16 -8.98 -7.36 -16.91
CA LEU A 16 -8.42 -7.17 -15.58
C LEU A 16 -7.05 -7.84 -15.44
N ALA A 17 -6.83 -9.03 -16.02
CA ALA A 17 -5.51 -9.64 -16.02
C ALA A 17 -4.46 -8.70 -16.64
N ALA A 18 -4.79 -8.00 -17.73
CA ALA A 18 -3.87 -7.07 -18.39
C ALA A 18 -3.62 -5.81 -17.55
N VAL A 19 -4.68 -5.25 -16.96
CA VAL A 19 -4.57 -4.07 -16.08
C VAL A 19 -3.76 -4.39 -14.82
N PHE A 20 -4.07 -5.50 -14.12
CA PHE A 20 -3.32 -5.92 -12.94
C PHE A 20 -1.87 -6.23 -13.28
N ALA A 21 -1.59 -6.86 -14.42
CA ALA A 21 -0.21 -7.13 -14.82
C ALA A 21 0.60 -5.84 -14.95
N PHE A 22 0.04 -4.81 -15.58
CA PHE A 22 0.70 -3.50 -15.65
C PHE A 22 0.87 -2.87 -14.27
N LEU A 23 -0.19 -2.82 -13.46
CA LEU A 23 -0.14 -2.19 -12.13
C LEU A 23 0.89 -2.84 -11.22
N PHE A 24 0.95 -4.18 -11.21
CA PHE A 24 1.96 -4.90 -10.44
C PHE A 24 3.37 -4.57 -10.93
N VAL A 25 3.66 -4.70 -12.23
CA VAL A 25 5.01 -4.40 -12.74
C VAL A 25 5.40 -2.95 -12.47
N ARG A 26 4.46 -2.00 -12.60
CA ARG A 26 4.71 -0.60 -12.24
C ARG A 26 5.04 -0.42 -10.76
N SER A 27 4.30 -1.08 -9.86
CA SER A 27 4.57 -1.04 -8.42
C SER A 27 5.88 -1.71 -8.03
N PHE A 28 6.34 -2.71 -8.78
CA PHE A 28 7.69 -3.27 -8.64
C PHE A 28 8.75 -2.27 -9.10
N ASP A 29 8.57 -1.71 -10.30
CA ASP A 29 9.51 -0.76 -10.90
C ASP A 29 9.75 0.49 -10.04
N ALA A 30 8.71 0.97 -9.35
CA ALA A 30 8.79 2.12 -8.45
C ALA A 30 9.64 1.86 -7.19
N ARG A 31 9.84 0.60 -6.78
CA ARG A 31 10.67 0.24 -5.61
C ARG A 31 12.09 -0.19 -6.00
N GLY A 32 12.30 -0.56 -7.26
CA GLY A 32 13.58 -1.02 -7.76
C GLY A 32 13.48 -1.46 -9.23
N PRO A 33 14.61 -1.59 -9.93
CA PRO A 33 14.61 -1.97 -11.34
C PRO A 33 14.01 -3.37 -11.54
N VAL A 34 13.12 -3.50 -12.52
CA VAL A 34 12.54 -4.78 -12.93
C VAL A 34 13.63 -5.64 -13.58
N TRP A 35 14.03 -6.71 -12.89
CA TRP A 35 15.09 -7.61 -13.30
C TRP A 35 14.62 -9.04 -13.47
N ASN A 36 14.89 -9.61 -14.64
CA ASN A 36 14.53 -11.00 -14.99
C ASN A 36 15.73 -11.97 -14.89
N GLY A 37 16.89 -11.52 -14.37
CA GLY A 37 18.11 -12.33 -14.33
C GLY A 37 18.19 -13.35 -13.19
N GLY A 38 17.25 -13.34 -12.25
CA GLY A 38 17.05 -14.44 -11.29
C GLY A 38 17.47 -14.15 -9.86
N TRP A 39 18.56 -13.39 -9.66
CA TRP A 39 19.23 -13.31 -8.36
C TRP A 39 19.52 -11.88 -7.93
N GLN A 40 19.54 -11.67 -6.62
CA GLN A 40 20.06 -10.47 -5.99
C GLN A 40 21.14 -10.83 -5.01
N LEU A 41 22.17 -10.01 -4.97
CA LEU A 41 23.23 -10.05 -3.98
C LEU A 41 23.13 -8.76 -3.16
N ARG A 42 22.98 -8.91 -1.84
CA ARG A 42 23.03 -7.80 -0.90
C ARG A 42 24.40 -7.82 -0.22
N VAL A 43 25.24 -6.84 -0.55
CA VAL A 43 26.56 -6.65 0.06
C VAL A 43 26.39 -5.66 1.21
N SER A 44 26.65 -6.10 2.43
CA SER A 44 26.44 -5.31 3.64
C SER A 44 27.20 -5.90 4.81
N GLY A 45 27.52 -5.07 5.81
CA GLY A 45 28.24 -5.48 7.01
C GLY A 45 29.54 -4.71 7.19
N ASP A 46 30.28 -5.07 8.23
CA ASP A 46 31.59 -4.49 8.49
C ASP A 46 32.55 -4.86 7.36
N ALA A 47 33.29 -3.85 6.89
CA ALA A 47 34.22 -4.00 5.79
C ALA A 47 35.66 -4.20 6.28
N GLU A 48 36.34 -5.23 5.77
CA GLU A 48 37.80 -5.37 5.88
C GLU A 48 38.41 -5.37 4.48
N PRO A 49 38.36 -4.24 3.75
CA PRO A 49 38.72 -4.20 2.33
C PRO A 49 40.17 -4.64 2.14
N ARG A 50 40.35 -5.76 1.44
CA ARG A 50 41.64 -6.33 1.03
C ARG A 50 42.10 -5.80 -0.32
N MET A 51 41.19 -5.18 -1.06
CA MET A 51 41.47 -4.52 -2.33
C MET A 51 40.67 -3.21 -2.48
N PRO A 52 41.17 -2.23 -3.25
CA PRO A 52 40.42 -1.01 -3.57
C PRO A 52 39.15 -1.32 -4.38
N ALA A 53 38.08 -0.54 -4.15
CA ALA A 53 36.79 -0.71 -4.83
C ALA A 53 36.90 -0.65 -6.37
N ALA A 54 37.70 0.28 -6.91
CA ALA A 54 37.94 0.38 -8.35
C ALA A 54 38.55 -0.90 -8.96
N GLN A 55 39.41 -1.57 -8.19
CA GLN A 55 39.99 -2.83 -8.60
C GLN A 55 38.96 -3.97 -8.52
N LEU A 56 38.11 -3.98 -7.48
CA LEU A 56 37.00 -4.93 -7.39
C LEU A 56 36.04 -4.80 -8.58
N TYR A 57 35.61 -3.58 -8.95
CA TYR A 57 34.75 -3.41 -10.13
C TYR A 57 35.41 -3.89 -11.42
N SER A 58 36.74 -3.73 -11.53
CA SER A 58 37.51 -4.27 -12.67
C SER A 58 37.52 -5.80 -12.70
N GLU A 59 37.63 -6.45 -11.54
CA GLU A 59 37.55 -7.91 -11.44
C GLU A 59 36.13 -8.43 -11.71
N LEU A 60 35.11 -7.72 -11.23
CA LEU A 60 33.71 -8.03 -11.54
C LEU A 60 33.38 -7.87 -13.02
N ASP A 61 33.89 -6.84 -13.69
CA ASP A 61 33.73 -6.65 -15.14
C ASP A 61 34.44 -7.75 -15.94
N ALA A 62 35.65 -8.15 -15.52
CA ALA A 62 36.37 -9.27 -16.12
C ALA A 62 35.64 -10.61 -15.90
N LEU A 63 35.07 -10.83 -14.72
CA LEU A 63 34.24 -12.01 -14.42
C LEU A 63 32.99 -12.02 -15.30
N ALA A 64 32.27 -10.90 -15.37
CA ALA A 64 31.08 -10.72 -16.20
C ALA A 64 31.36 -11.07 -17.67
N THR A 65 32.48 -10.60 -18.21
CA THR A 65 32.89 -10.86 -19.60
C THR A 65 33.31 -12.31 -19.81
N SER A 66 34.11 -12.88 -18.89
CA SER A 66 34.68 -14.24 -19.06
C SER A 66 33.63 -15.35 -18.89
N GLN A 67 32.70 -15.18 -17.95
CA GLN A 67 31.66 -16.15 -17.65
C GLN A 67 30.31 -15.82 -18.29
N ARG A 68 30.21 -14.66 -18.98
CA ARG A 68 28.97 -14.14 -19.59
C ARG A 68 27.86 -13.94 -18.55
N ILE A 69 28.23 -13.40 -17.40
CA ILE A 69 27.32 -13.05 -16.30
C ILE A 69 26.90 -11.60 -16.48
N ASP A 70 25.60 -11.32 -16.34
CA ASP A 70 25.12 -9.93 -16.27
C ASP A 70 25.13 -9.46 -14.81
N ILE A 71 25.84 -8.38 -14.53
CA ILE A 71 25.90 -7.73 -13.22
C ILE A 71 25.29 -6.34 -13.37
N VAL A 72 24.30 -6.02 -12.54
CA VAL A 72 23.67 -4.69 -12.48
C VAL A 72 23.67 -4.22 -11.05
N ARG A 73 24.31 -3.09 -10.77
CA ARG A 73 24.25 -2.42 -9.48
C ARG A 73 23.31 -1.23 -9.56
N SER A 74 22.34 -1.17 -8.65
CA SER A 74 21.48 0.01 -8.50
C SER A 74 22.08 0.94 -7.46
N VAL A 75 22.25 2.21 -7.82
CA VAL A 75 22.72 3.27 -6.92
C VAL A 75 21.69 4.39 -6.99
N GLU A 76 21.25 4.84 -5.82
CA GLU A 76 20.35 6.00 -5.70
C GLU A 76 21.14 7.27 -6.05
N ASP A 77 20.48 8.23 -6.69
CA ASP A 77 21.08 9.55 -6.91
C ASP A 77 21.20 10.27 -5.55
N ALA A 78 22.33 10.91 -5.28
CA ALA A 78 22.56 11.57 -3.99
C ALA A 78 21.72 12.84 -3.81
N ASP A 79 21.42 13.53 -4.92
CA ASP A 79 20.72 14.82 -4.96
C ASP A 79 19.22 14.63 -5.20
N ASP A 80 18.83 13.66 -6.02
CA ASP A 80 17.43 13.33 -6.34
C ASP A 80 17.16 11.81 -6.28
N PRO A 81 17.29 11.16 -5.10
CA PRO A 81 17.14 9.70 -4.93
C PRO A 81 15.76 9.17 -5.32
N ALA A 82 14.76 10.04 -5.39
CA ALA A 82 13.37 9.66 -5.60
C ALA A 82 12.92 9.87 -7.06
N ALA A 83 13.52 10.78 -7.82
CA ALA A 83 13.24 10.93 -9.25
C ALA A 83 14.35 10.36 -10.14
N VAL A 84 15.55 10.11 -9.62
CA VAL A 84 16.68 9.61 -10.41
C VAL A 84 17.27 8.37 -9.74
N ARG A 85 17.53 7.35 -10.56
CA ARG A 85 18.34 6.19 -10.18
C ARG A 85 19.39 5.88 -11.24
N HIS A 86 20.51 5.34 -10.79
CA HIS A 86 21.63 4.94 -11.65
C HIS A 86 21.76 3.42 -11.66
N LEU A 87 21.81 2.84 -12.85
CA LEU A 87 22.15 1.44 -13.03
C LEU A 87 23.56 1.33 -13.62
N TYR A 88 24.46 0.74 -12.86
CA TYR A 88 25.82 0.47 -13.29
C TYR A 88 25.95 -1.00 -13.68
N VAL A 89 26.34 -1.28 -14.92
CA VAL A 89 26.18 -2.62 -15.50
C VAL A 89 27.46 -3.15 -16.13
N ALA A 90 27.68 -4.46 -15.99
CA ALA A 90 28.73 -5.22 -16.66
C ALA A 90 28.15 -6.53 -17.22
N GLY A 91 28.62 -6.96 -18.39
CA GLY A 91 28.18 -8.19 -19.05
C GLY A 91 27.74 -7.99 -20.50
N ASP A 92 27.62 -9.10 -21.22
CA ASP A 92 27.47 -9.13 -22.67
C ASP A 92 26.02 -9.34 -23.17
N ALA A 93 25.08 -9.62 -22.26
CA ALA A 93 23.71 -9.98 -22.62
C ALA A 93 22.69 -8.90 -22.19
N ALA A 94 21.96 -9.10 -21.10
CA ALA A 94 20.96 -8.14 -20.64
C ALA A 94 21.61 -6.82 -20.20
N ALA A 95 22.81 -6.86 -19.62
CA ALA A 95 23.58 -5.68 -19.24
C ALA A 95 23.99 -4.85 -20.48
N ALA A 96 24.51 -5.50 -21.53
CA ALA A 96 24.85 -4.82 -22.79
C ALA A 96 23.62 -4.21 -23.49
N ASP A 97 22.46 -4.84 -23.37
CA ASP A 97 21.20 -4.28 -23.87
C ASP A 97 20.77 -3.03 -23.09
N LEU A 98 20.94 -3.02 -21.76
CA LEU A 98 20.70 -1.85 -20.92
C LEU A 98 21.63 -0.69 -21.29
N LEU A 99 22.92 -0.94 -21.54
CA LEU A 99 23.85 0.11 -21.99
C LEU A 99 23.45 0.74 -23.33
N ARG A 100 22.99 -0.08 -24.27
CA ARG A 100 22.65 0.40 -25.63
C ARG A 100 21.30 1.10 -25.72
N ARG A 101 20.30 0.60 -24.99
CA ARG A 101 18.90 1.06 -25.11
C ARG A 101 18.42 1.86 -23.90
N GLY A 102 19.22 1.93 -22.84
CA GLY A 102 18.79 2.43 -21.55
C GLY A 102 17.83 1.47 -20.86
N TYR A 103 17.35 1.88 -19.69
CA TYR A 103 16.33 1.14 -18.96
C TYR A 103 14.93 1.58 -19.39
N ALA A 104 14.13 0.62 -19.86
CA ALA A 104 12.74 0.88 -20.21
C ALA A 104 11.86 0.91 -18.94
N ALA A 105 11.69 2.09 -18.36
CA ALA A 105 10.89 2.29 -17.15
C ALA A 105 9.39 2.17 -17.40
N VAL A 106 8.71 1.45 -16.52
CA VAL A 106 7.25 1.34 -16.46
C VAL A 106 6.68 2.47 -15.63
N ASP A 107 7.35 2.84 -14.53
CA ASP A 107 7.02 4.04 -13.79
C ASP A 107 7.80 5.24 -14.33
N THR A 108 7.10 6.12 -15.03
CA THR A 108 7.70 7.29 -15.68
C THR A 108 8.00 8.44 -14.72
N SER A 109 7.74 8.28 -13.42
CA SER A 109 8.15 9.25 -12.39
C SER A 109 9.64 9.17 -12.07
N VAL A 110 10.29 8.04 -12.34
CA VAL A 110 11.70 7.81 -12.03
C VAL A 110 12.51 7.73 -13.31
N SER A 111 13.40 8.69 -13.52
CA SER A 111 14.43 8.66 -14.55
C SER A 111 15.49 7.63 -14.19
N THR A 112 15.83 6.76 -15.14
CA THR A 112 16.86 5.73 -14.94
C THR A 112 18.00 5.96 -15.91
N THR A 113 19.18 6.27 -15.39
CA THR A 113 20.40 6.34 -16.18
C THR A 113 21.12 5.00 -16.13
N VAL A 114 21.85 4.67 -17.20
CA VAL A 114 22.61 3.41 -17.28
C VAL A 114 24.04 3.75 -17.70
N ALA A 115 25.00 3.25 -16.93
CA ALA A 115 26.43 3.45 -17.13
C ALA A 115 27.20 2.13 -16.98
N PRO A 116 28.41 2.00 -17.55
CA PRO A 116 29.29 0.87 -17.29
C PRO A 116 29.65 0.73 -15.81
N LEU A 117 29.80 -0.51 -15.32
CA LEU A 117 30.15 -0.79 -13.93
C LEU A 117 31.44 -0.09 -13.48
N LEU A 118 32.40 0.04 -14.39
CA LEU A 118 33.69 0.68 -14.13
C LEU A 118 33.58 2.18 -13.81
N GLU A 119 32.48 2.85 -14.18
CA GLU A 119 32.27 4.27 -13.84
C GLU A 119 31.98 4.49 -12.36
N LEU A 120 31.68 3.43 -11.60
CA LEU A 120 31.59 3.50 -10.13
C LEU A 120 32.91 3.93 -9.48
N GLY A 121 34.05 3.69 -10.14
CA GLY A 121 35.35 4.13 -9.66
C GLY A 121 35.63 3.68 -8.24
N ALA A 122 35.80 4.63 -7.32
CA ALA A 122 36.12 4.37 -5.92
C ALA A 122 34.89 4.23 -5.00
N LEU A 123 33.66 4.25 -5.54
CA LEU A 123 32.44 4.15 -4.73
C LEU A 123 32.45 2.86 -3.89
N ASP A 124 32.00 2.95 -2.64
CA ASP A 124 31.86 1.79 -1.73
C ASP A 124 31.14 0.62 -2.45
N PRO A 125 31.65 -0.62 -2.43
CA PRO A 125 31.01 -1.79 -3.03
C PRO A 125 29.75 -2.31 -2.33
N ARG A 126 29.41 -1.84 -1.14
CA ARG A 126 28.20 -2.26 -0.43
C ARG A 126 26.94 -1.75 -1.14
N GLY A 127 25.87 -2.55 -1.12
CA GLY A 127 24.65 -2.26 -1.86
C GLY A 127 23.94 -3.48 -2.41
N ALA A 128 22.91 -3.22 -3.22
CA ALA A 128 22.15 -4.23 -3.93
C ALA A 128 22.68 -4.41 -5.37
N TYR A 129 23.03 -5.65 -5.68
CA TYR A 129 23.41 -6.11 -7.01
C TYR A 129 22.36 -7.07 -7.53
N LEU A 130 22.01 -6.93 -8.80
CA LEU A 130 21.15 -7.83 -9.53
C LEU A 130 22.04 -8.65 -10.46
N ILE A 131 21.99 -9.97 -10.30
CA ILE A 131 22.84 -10.90 -11.05
C ILE A 131 21.96 -11.70 -12.00
N GLY A 132 22.42 -11.80 -13.25
CA GLY A 132 21.81 -12.58 -14.31
C GLY A 132 22.48 -13.92 -14.47
N GLY A 133 21.71 -15.00 -14.42
CA GLY A 133 22.22 -16.36 -14.65
C GLY A 133 21.68 -17.40 -13.67
N ALA A 134 22.45 -18.45 -13.49
CA ALA A 134 22.22 -19.48 -12.48
C ALA A 134 22.64 -18.98 -11.09
N ARG A 135 22.24 -19.72 -10.05
CA ARG A 135 22.65 -19.42 -8.67
C ARG A 135 24.18 -19.41 -8.53
N ASP A 136 24.84 -20.38 -9.16
CA ASP A 136 26.29 -20.53 -9.15
C ASP A 136 27.00 -19.29 -9.71
N ASP A 137 26.38 -18.58 -10.67
CA ASP A 137 26.91 -17.33 -11.22
C ASP A 137 26.85 -16.20 -10.17
N ALA A 138 25.75 -16.11 -9.42
CA ALA A 138 25.61 -15.15 -8.31
C ALA A 138 26.55 -15.48 -7.14
N GLU A 139 26.77 -16.76 -6.85
CA GLU A 139 27.74 -17.20 -5.85
C GLU A 139 29.19 -16.94 -6.31
N ALA A 140 29.49 -17.05 -7.60
CA ALA A 140 30.79 -16.66 -8.15
C ALA A 140 31.06 -15.16 -8.02
N VAL A 141 30.05 -14.32 -8.26
CA VAL A 141 30.14 -12.87 -8.04
C VAL A 141 30.35 -12.55 -6.54
N LEU A 142 29.60 -13.21 -5.66
CA LEU A 142 29.78 -13.06 -4.21
C LEU A 142 31.20 -13.47 -3.78
N ALA A 143 31.74 -14.57 -4.32
CA ALA A 143 33.09 -15.03 -3.97
C ALA A 143 34.18 -13.99 -4.29
N VAL A 144 34.08 -13.28 -5.42
CA VAL A 144 35.01 -12.18 -5.75
C VAL A 144 34.87 -11.01 -4.77
N ILE A 145 33.65 -10.68 -4.36
CA ILE A 145 33.35 -9.62 -3.38
C ILE A 145 33.86 -10.03 -1.98
N GLU A 146 33.73 -11.30 -1.61
CA GLU A 146 34.25 -11.83 -0.36
C GLU A 146 35.78 -11.86 -0.34
N ASP A 147 36.42 -12.28 -1.43
CA ASP A 147 37.87 -12.24 -1.60
C ASP A 147 38.43 -10.81 -1.51
N ALA A 148 37.64 -9.83 -1.93
CA ALA A 148 37.91 -8.41 -1.78
C ALA A 148 37.79 -7.88 -0.34
N GLY A 149 37.27 -8.68 0.60
CA GLY A 149 37.13 -8.33 2.01
C GLY A 149 35.77 -7.75 2.41
N TRP A 150 34.74 -7.95 1.58
CA TRP A 150 33.36 -7.58 1.88
C TRP A 150 32.54 -8.81 2.26
N SER A 151 31.33 -8.60 2.77
CA SER A 151 30.39 -9.68 3.05
C SER A 151 29.05 -9.43 2.39
N GLY A 152 28.35 -10.50 2.03
CA GLY A 152 27.06 -10.39 1.38
C GLY A 152 26.26 -11.67 1.41
N VAL A 153 25.00 -11.57 0.97
CA VAL A 153 24.07 -12.69 0.92
C VAL A 153 23.41 -12.74 -0.45
N VAL A 154 23.45 -13.91 -1.07
CA VAL A 154 22.69 -14.20 -2.29
C VAL A 154 21.28 -14.63 -1.92
N ALA A 155 20.29 -13.96 -2.51
CA ALA A 155 18.89 -14.32 -2.41
C ALA A 155 18.28 -14.39 -3.81
N PRO A 156 17.21 -15.18 -4.02
CA PRO A 156 16.43 -15.04 -5.24
C PRO A 156 15.93 -13.59 -5.32
N TYR A 157 16.18 -12.94 -6.46
CA TYR A 157 15.41 -11.75 -6.79
C TYR A 157 14.03 -12.23 -7.20
N ALA A 158 13.01 -11.38 -7.06
CA ALA A 158 11.66 -11.71 -7.50
C ALA A 158 11.60 -11.88 -9.02
N SER A 159 12.14 -13.00 -9.52
CA SER A 159 12.20 -13.39 -10.91
C SER A 159 10.87 -14.06 -11.25
N GLY A 160 9.89 -13.19 -11.49
CA GLY A 160 8.50 -13.57 -11.52
C GLY A 160 7.87 -13.35 -10.16
N ILE A 161 6.80 -12.57 -10.19
CA ILE A 161 6.10 -12.18 -8.99
C ILE A 161 5.42 -13.43 -8.39
N ASP A 162 5.91 -13.88 -7.24
CA ASP A 162 5.38 -15.04 -6.51
C ASP A 162 4.45 -14.61 -5.37
N LEU A 163 3.48 -15.47 -5.01
CA LEU A 163 2.38 -15.23 -4.05
C LEU A 163 2.86 -14.66 -2.70
N ASP A 164 4.06 -15.02 -2.25
CA ASP A 164 4.63 -14.51 -1.00
C ASP A 164 5.18 -13.08 -1.11
N THR A 165 5.79 -12.71 -2.24
CA THR A 165 6.18 -11.30 -2.52
C THR A 165 4.94 -10.40 -2.56
N TYR A 166 3.78 -10.92 -2.97
CA TYR A 166 2.52 -10.15 -2.99
C TYR A 166 1.95 -9.81 -1.60
N ARG A 167 2.39 -10.45 -0.51
CA ARG A 167 1.93 -10.07 0.84
C ARG A 167 2.30 -8.63 1.19
N GLU A 168 3.42 -8.13 0.67
CA GLU A 168 3.85 -6.73 0.79
C GLU A 168 3.03 -5.75 -0.07
N TYR A 169 2.21 -6.25 -1.01
CA TYR A 169 1.36 -5.48 -1.92
C TYR A 169 -0.14 -5.64 -1.57
N GLY A 170 -0.44 -5.61 -0.27
CA GLY A 170 -1.74 -5.97 0.30
C GLY A 170 -2.97 -5.40 -0.41
N ASP A 171 -2.91 -4.16 -0.92
CA ASP A 171 -4.07 -3.50 -1.54
C ASP A 171 -4.34 -3.96 -2.98
N LEU A 172 -3.29 -4.18 -3.79
CA LEU A 172 -3.43 -4.72 -5.15
C LEU A 172 -3.90 -6.18 -5.10
N MET A 173 -3.41 -6.97 -4.14
CA MET A 173 -3.85 -8.36 -3.97
C MET A 173 -5.32 -8.44 -3.52
N ARG A 174 -5.75 -7.58 -2.58
CA ARG A 174 -7.17 -7.45 -2.21
C ARG A 174 -8.03 -7.12 -3.44
N SER A 175 -7.58 -6.17 -4.26
CA SER A 175 -8.28 -5.78 -5.48
C SER A 175 -8.37 -6.92 -6.50
N LEU A 176 -7.31 -7.72 -6.67
CA LEU A 176 -7.32 -8.91 -7.52
C LEU A 176 -8.30 -9.98 -7.00
N LEU A 177 -8.36 -10.19 -5.69
CA LEU A 177 -9.30 -11.12 -5.07
C LEU A 177 -10.76 -10.68 -5.28
N VAL A 178 -11.04 -9.37 -5.18
CA VAL A 178 -12.36 -8.80 -5.51
C VAL A 178 -12.73 -9.08 -6.96
N ALA A 179 -11.79 -8.85 -7.88
CA ALA A 179 -11.97 -9.11 -9.30
C ALA A 179 -12.28 -10.59 -9.56
N ALA A 180 -11.52 -11.50 -8.95
CA ALA A 180 -11.74 -12.94 -9.05
C ALA A 180 -13.13 -13.34 -8.54
N LEU A 181 -13.54 -12.85 -7.36
CA LEU A 181 -14.89 -13.05 -6.84
C LEU A 181 -15.96 -12.52 -7.80
N GLY A 182 -15.75 -11.33 -8.37
CA GLY A 182 -16.68 -10.76 -9.36
C GLY A 182 -16.85 -11.60 -10.61
N ILE A 183 -15.77 -12.17 -11.12
CA ILE A 183 -15.78 -13.10 -12.25
C ILE A 183 -16.53 -14.39 -11.89
N LEU A 184 -16.27 -14.96 -10.71
CA LEU A 184 -16.98 -16.14 -10.19
C LEU A 184 -18.49 -15.90 -10.14
N VAL A 185 -18.92 -14.73 -9.63
CA VAL A 185 -20.34 -14.34 -9.61
C VAL A 185 -20.91 -14.21 -11.01
N LEU A 186 -20.27 -13.42 -11.88
CA LEU A 186 -20.78 -13.12 -13.21
C LEU A 186 -20.98 -14.39 -14.05
N VAL A 187 -20.00 -15.29 -14.00
CA VAL A 187 -20.03 -16.56 -14.74
C VAL A 187 -20.96 -17.57 -14.05
N GLY A 188 -20.84 -17.76 -12.74
CA GLY A 188 -21.67 -18.71 -11.98
C GLY A 188 -23.15 -18.35 -11.97
N ALA A 189 -23.49 -17.09 -11.70
CA ALA A 189 -24.88 -16.66 -11.76
C ALA A 189 -25.42 -16.65 -13.21
N GLY A 190 -24.59 -16.22 -14.15
CA GLY A 190 -24.95 -16.18 -15.57
C GLY A 190 -25.24 -17.56 -16.17
N THR A 191 -24.63 -18.62 -15.63
CA THR A 191 -24.88 -20.02 -16.01
C THR A 191 -26.14 -20.56 -15.32
N VAL A 192 -26.29 -20.34 -14.01
CA VAL A 192 -27.48 -20.78 -13.26
C VAL A 192 -28.77 -20.15 -13.80
N LEU A 193 -28.75 -18.87 -14.16
CA LEU A 193 -29.89 -18.16 -14.76
C LEU A 193 -30.34 -18.74 -16.12
N ARG A 194 -29.54 -19.61 -16.73
CA ARG A 194 -29.88 -20.33 -17.97
C ARG A 194 -30.40 -21.75 -17.74
N SER A 195 -30.75 -22.11 -16.52
CA SER A 195 -31.24 -23.45 -16.15
C SER A 195 -32.28 -24.03 -17.14
N ARG A 196 -33.23 -23.21 -17.61
CA ARG A 196 -34.25 -23.61 -18.60
C ARG A 196 -33.66 -24.03 -19.94
N ALA A 197 -32.67 -23.30 -20.44
CA ALA A 197 -31.99 -23.64 -21.69
C ALA A 197 -31.20 -24.96 -21.57
N HIS A 198 -30.57 -25.19 -20.40
CA HIS A 198 -29.88 -26.45 -20.09
C HIS A 198 -30.88 -27.62 -20.03
N GLY A 199 -32.03 -27.43 -19.38
CA GLY A 199 -33.10 -28.44 -19.33
C GLY A 199 -33.63 -28.85 -20.70
N ILE A 200 -33.86 -27.87 -21.60
CA ILE A 200 -34.26 -28.13 -22.99
C ILE A 200 -33.17 -28.91 -23.75
N GLN A 201 -31.90 -28.59 -23.54
CA GLN A 201 -30.81 -29.31 -24.22
C GLN A 201 -30.61 -30.73 -23.67
N ARG A 202 -30.80 -30.94 -22.36
CA ARG A 202 -30.77 -32.27 -21.74
C ARG A 202 -31.93 -33.16 -22.20
N LEU A 203 -33.12 -32.60 -22.43
CA LEU A 203 -34.22 -33.32 -23.09
C LEU A 203 -33.81 -33.89 -24.45
N HIS A 204 -32.97 -33.17 -25.19
CA HIS A 204 -32.42 -33.62 -26.46
C HIS A 204 -31.20 -34.56 -26.32
N GLY A 205 -30.93 -35.09 -25.12
CA GLY A 205 -29.87 -36.07 -24.87
C GLY A 205 -28.47 -35.50 -24.73
N VAL A 206 -28.33 -34.18 -24.55
CA VAL A 206 -27.01 -33.55 -24.40
C VAL A 206 -26.50 -33.76 -22.97
N GLY A 207 -25.35 -34.43 -22.82
CA GLY A 207 -24.67 -34.56 -21.53
C GLY A 207 -23.96 -33.27 -21.07
N PRO A 208 -23.48 -33.21 -19.82
CA PRO A 208 -22.86 -32.03 -19.19
C PRO A 208 -21.72 -31.43 -20.01
N VAL A 209 -20.82 -32.27 -20.51
CA VAL A 209 -19.69 -31.85 -21.36
C VAL A 209 -20.18 -31.27 -22.69
N GLY A 210 -21.25 -31.84 -23.26
CA GLY A 210 -21.88 -31.35 -24.48
C GLY A 210 -22.55 -29.99 -24.29
N LEU A 211 -23.13 -29.73 -23.12
CA LEU A 211 -23.67 -28.42 -22.74
C LEU A 211 -22.54 -27.39 -22.69
N LEU A 212 -21.47 -27.69 -21.93
CA LEU A 212 -20.32 -26.80 -21.77
C LEU A 212 -19.65 -26.47 -23.12
N LEU A 213 -19.43 -27.47 -23.99
CA LEU A 213 -18.83 -27.24 -25.32
C LEU A 213 -19.72 -26.39 -26.24
N ARG A 214 -21.04 -26.61 -26.22
CA ARG A 214 -22.00 -25.81 -27.01
C ARG A 214 -22.10 -24.38 -26.49
N GLU A 215 -22.12 -24.20 -25.18
CA GLU A 215 -22.05 -22.91 -24.52
C GLU A 215 -20.79 -22.18 -24.94
N TRP A 216 -19.63 -22.83 -24.79
CA TRP A 216 -18.33 -22.24 -25.12
C TRP A 216 -18.25 -21.81 -26.59
N ARG A 217 -18.69 -22.64 -27.53
CA ARG A 217 -18.78 -22.25 -28.96
C ARG A 217 -19.67 -21.02 -29.18
N SER A 218 -20.77 -20.91 -28.45
CA SER A 218 -21.69 -19.76 -28.57
C SER A 218 -21.14 -18.47 -27.93
N LEU A 219 -20.22 -18.61 -26.98
CA LEU A 219 -19.59 -17.53 -26.23
C LEU A 219 -18.24 -17.11 -26.84
N ALA A 220 -17.55 -17.99 -27.56
CA ALA A 220 -16.19 -17.77 -28.05
C ALA A 220 -16.08 -16.51 -28.91
N VAL A 221 -16.95 -16.34 -29.92
CA VAL A 221 -16.92 -15.18 -30.82
C VAL A 221 -17.07 -13.85 -30.07
N PRO A 222 -18.12 -13.62 -29.26
CA PRO A 222 -18.26 -12.35 -28.54
C PRO A 222 -17.19 -12.15 -27.45
N VAL A 223 -16.74 -13.21 -26.78
CA VAL A 223 -15.66 -13.11 -25.79
C VAL A 223 -14.36 -12.69 -26.47
N VAL A 224 -13.94 -13.41 -27.51
CA VAL A 224 -12.71 -13.08 -28.26
C VAL A 224 -12.78 -11.66 -28.84
N GLY A 225 -13.88 -11.29 -29.49
CA GLY A 225 -14.03 -9.96 -30.08
C GLY A 225 -13.95 -8.82 -29.06
N LEU A 226 -14.66 -8.94 -27.93
CA LEU A 226 -14.66 -7.92 -26.88
C LEU A 226 -13.36 -7.92 -26.08
N SER A 227 -12.75 -9.08 -25.85
CA SER A 227 -11.44 -9.20 -25.21
C SER A 227 -10.35 -8.59 -26.06
N LEU A 228 -10.35 -8.81 -27.38
CA LEU A 228 -9.41 -8.17 -28.30
C LEU A 228 -9.58 -6.64 -28.29
N LEU A 229 -10.82 -6.16 -28.30
CA LEU A 229 -11.10 -4.72 -28.19
C LEU A 229 -10.57 -4.13 -26.87
N GLY A 230 -10.84 -4.81 -25.76
CA GLY A 230 -10.36 -4.40 -24.43
C GLY A 230 -8.83 -4.42 -24.33
N LEU A 231 -8.19 -5.48 -24.82
CA LEU A 231 -6.73 -5.58 -24.87
C LEU A 231 -6.12 -4.52 -25.79
N THR A 232 -6.76 -4.20 -26.91
CA THR A 232 -6.31 -3.11 -27.80
C THR A 232 -6.38 -1.77 -27.07
N ALA A 233 -7.46 -1.51 -26.33
CA ALA A 233 -7.58 -0.29 -25.53
C ALA A 233 -6.51 -0.21 -24.43
N VAL A 234 -6.25 -1.31 -23.72
CA VAL A 234 -5.17 -1.39 -22.72
C VAL A 234 -3.82 -1.16 -23.39
N ALA A 235 -3.52 -1.84 -24.51
CA ALA A 235 -2.26 -1.68 -25.22
C ALA A 235 -2.04 -0.24 -25.73
N LEU A 236 -3.09 0.42 -26.25
CA LEU A 236 -3.03 1.82 -26.67
C LEU A 236 -2.76 2.75 -25.48
N ALA A 237 -3.42 2.53 -24.34
CA ALA A 237 -3.17 3.28 -23.12
C ALA A 237 -1.72 3.08 -22.63
N LEU A 238 -1.23 1.83 -22.61
CA LEU A 238 0.16 1.53 -22.23
C LEU A 238 1.16 2.18 -23.18
N THR A 239 0.91 2.12 -24.49
CA THR A 239 1.77 2.77 -25.49
C THR A 239 1.85 4.27 -25.24
N ALA A 240 0.73 4.92 -24.92
CA ALA A 240 0.68 6.35 -24.62
C ALA A 240 1.36 6.71 -23.30
N LEU A 241 1.34 5.81 -22.31
CA LEU A 241 1.88 6.06 -20.97
C LEU A 241 3.39 5.80 -20.88
N ASN A 242 3.86 4.66 -21.38
CA ASN A 242 5.24 4.21 -21.17
C ASN A 242 5.90 3.59 -22.41
N GLY A 243 5.30 3.75 -23.60
CA GLY A 243 5.87 3.22 -24.84
C GLY A 243 5.99 1.70 -24.89
N LEU A 244 5.18 0.96 -24.11
CA LEU A 244 5.25 -0.51 -23.98
C LEU A 244 6.55 -1.01 -23.31
N ALA A 245 7.12 -0.21 -22.39
CA ALA A 245 8.23 -0.63 -21.55
C ALA A 245 7.92 -1.94 -20.80
N GLN A 246 8.94 -2.80 -20.64
CA GLN A 246 8.86 -4.11 -19.96
C GLN A 246 7.77 -5.06 -20.50
N LEU A 247 7.44 -4.99 -21.80
CA LEU A 247 6.43 -5.86 -22.43
C LEU A 247 6.63 -7.38 -22.14
N PRO A 248 7.85 -7.95 -22.14
CA PRO A 248 8.04 -9.37 -21.79
C PRO A 248 7.56 -9.67 -20.37
N THR A 249 7.93 -8.84 -19.39
CA THR A 249 7.54 -9.00 -17.99
C THR A 249 6.03 -8.84 -17.80
N ILE A 250 5.45 -7.79 -18.40
CA ILE A 250 4.00 -7.53 -18.36
C ILE A 250 3.23 -8.69 -19.00
N SER A 251 3.68 -9.19 -20.16
CA SER A 251 3.00 -10.28 -20.87
C SER A 251 3.12 -11.63 -20.15
N ALA A 252 4.27 -11.93 -19.53
CA ALA A 252 4.45 -13.13 -18.72
C ALA A 252 3.52 -13.11 -17.49
N LEU A 253 3.44 -11.98 -16.80
CA LEU A 253 2.55 -11.80 -15.66
C LEU A 253 1.07 -11.82 -16.09
N PHE A 254 0.74 -11.16 -17.18
CA PHE A 254 -0.59 -11.21 -17.80
C PHE A 254 -1.01 -12.65 -18.06
N ALA A 255 -0.15 -13.49 -18.64
CA ALA A 255 -0.47 -14.89 -18.91
C ALA A 255 -0.75 -15.69 -17.62
N ARG A 256 0.01 -15.44 -16.55
CA ARG A 256 -0.20 -16.07 -15.23
C ARG A 256 -1.53 -15.64 -14.61
N LEU A 257 -1.79 -14.33 -14.55
CA LEU A 257 -3.03 -13.77 -14.00
C LEU A 257 -4.24 -14.18 -14.84
N LEU A 258 -4.11 -14.19 -16.16
CA LEU A 258 -5.14 -14.67 -17.08
C LEU A 258 -5.45 -16.14 -16.82
N GLY A 259 -4.43 -16.99 -16.68
CA GLY A 259 -4.59 -18.40 -16.33
C GLY A 259 -5.39 -18.58 -15.04
N LEU A 260 -5.04 -17.83 -13.99
CA LEU A 260 -5.74 -17.85 -12.71
C LEU A 260 -7.21 -17.41 -12.84
N LEU A 261 -7.47 -16.27 -13.48
CA LEU A 261 -8.82 -15.72 -13.61
C LEU A 261 -9.70 -16.55 -14.56
N LEU A 262 -9.13 -17.12 -15.62
CA LEU A 262 -9.84 -18.05 -16.50
C LEU A 262 -10.13 -19.36 -15.80
N LEU A 263 -9.20 -19.89 -14.99
CA LEU A 263 -9.44 -21.09 -14.19
C LEU A 263 -10.60 -20.85 -13.22
N ALA A 264 -10.62 -19.71 -12.54
CA ALA A 264 -11.74 -19.30 -11.69
C ALA A 264 -13.06 -19.22 -12.50
N ALA A 265 -13.05 -18.56 -13.65
CA ALA A 265 -14.23 -18.46 -14.52
C ALA A 265 -14.75 -19.83 -14.97
N VAL A 266 -13.86 -20.72 -15.42
CA VAL A 266 -14.20 -22.08 -15.84
C VAL A 266 -14.73 -22.89 -14.67
N ALA A 267 -14.10 -22.82 -13.49
CA ALA A 267 -14.58 -23.49 -12.29
C ALA A 267 -16.00 -23.02 -11.92
N ALA A 268 -16.26 -21.71 -11.92
CA ALA A 268 -17.60 -21.18 -11.70
C ALA A 268 -18.61 -21.66 -12.76
N HIS A 269 -18.18 -21.78 -14.02
CA HIS A 269 -19.02 -22.28 -15.10
C HIS A 269 -19.39 -23.76 -14.88
N VAL A 270 -18.42 -24.60 -14.54
CA VAL A 270 -18.60 -26.03 -14.27
C VAL A 270 -19.50 -26.23 -13.04
N VAL A 271 -19.22 -25.52 -11.95
CA VAL A 271 -20.04 -25.54 -10.73
C VAL A 271 -21.47 -25.07 -11.04
N GLY A 272 -21.63 -24.01 -11.82
CA GLY A 272 -22.93 -23.52 -12.26
C GLY A 272 -23.74 -24.57 -13.02
N ILE A 273 -23.10 -25.29 -13.96
CA ILE A 273 -23.74 -26.39 -14.70
C ILE A 273 -24.05 -27.56 -13.76
N ALA A 274 -23.14 -27.97 -12.89
CA ALA A 274 -23.36 -29.06 -11.94
C ALA A 274 -24.54 -28.78 -10.99
N LEU A 275 -24.66 -27.53 -10.51
CA LEU A 275 -25.79 -27.04 -9.70
C LEU A 275 -27.12 -27.01 -10.48
N THR A 276 -27.07 -26.98 -11.82
CA THR A 276 -28.24 -27.21 -12.65
C THR A 276 -28.52 -28.70 -12.80
N ASP A 277 -27.52 -29.54 -13.10
CA ASP A 277 -27.68 -30.95 -13.49
C ASP A 277 -28.24 -31.88 -12.41
N GLY A 278 -28.01 -31.58 -11.13
CA GLY A 278 -28.54 -32.34 -9.99
C GLY A 278 -30.07 -32.29 -9.84
N ARG A 279 -30.79 -31.62 -10.75
CA ARG A 279 -32.25 -31.41 -10.68
C ARG A 279 -33.02 -32.37 -11.57
N ARG A 280 -34.28 -32.64 -11.19
CA ARG A 280 -35.24 -33.38 -12.02
C ARG A 280 -35.47 -32.62 -13.32
N LEU A 281 -35.45 -33.35 -14.43
CA LEU A 281 -35.55 -32.80 -15.78
C LEU A 281 -36.84 -31.96 -15.96
N VAL A 282 -37.95 -32.41 -15.36
CA VAL A 282 -39.25 -31.74 -15.40
C VAL A 282 -39.18 -30.33 -14.81
N ASP A 283 -38.53 -30.17 -13.66
CA ASP A 283 -38.39 -28.87 -12.96
C ASP A 283 -37.50 -27.90 -13.74
N GLN A 284 -36.49 -28.41 -14.46
CA GLN A 284 -35.65 -27.60 -15.34
C GLN A 284 -36.41 -27.06 -16.55
N ILE A 285 -37.33 -27.84 -17.13
CA ILE A 285 -38.08 -27.47 -18.35
C ILE A 285 -39.18 -26.45 -18.01
N THR A 286 -39.83 -26.60 -16.86
CA THR A 286 -40.78 -25.61 -16.33
C THR A 286 -40.08 -24.34 -15.83
N GLY A 287 -38.76 -24.39 -15.63
CA GLY A 287 -37.96 -23.28 -15.11
C GLY A 287 -38.09 -23.09 -13.60
N GLU A 288 -38.62 -24.10 -12.90
CA GLU A 288 -38.79 -24.10 -11.45
C GLU A 288 -37.40 -24.26 -10.81
N ILE A 289 -36.95 -23.25 -10.07
CA ILE A 289 -35.65 -23.26 -9.42
C ILE A 289 -35.84 -23.91 -8.05
N ASP A 290 -35.26 -25.09 -7.85
CA ASP A 290 -35.14 -25.69 -6.52
C ASP A 290 -34.20 -24.80 -5.68
N GLY A 291 -34.84 -23.88 -4.94
CA GLY A 291 -34.21 -22.61 -4.57
C GLY A 291 -33.08 -22.73 -3.56
N TRP A 292 -33.01 -23.81 -2.77
CA TRP A 292 -32.10 -23.90 -1.63
C TRP A 292 -30.63 -24.03 -2.05
N TRP A 293 -30.28 -24.91 -2.99
CA TRP A 293 -28.88 -25.09 -3.44
C TRP A 293 -28.37 -23.88 -4.24
N VAL A 294 -29.26 -23.21 -4.96
CA VAL A 294 -28.91 -21.96 -5.66
C VAL A 294 -28.69 -20.83 -4.67
N LEU A 295 -29.56 -20.71 -3.65
CA LEU A 295 -29.36 -19.74 -2.59
C LEU A 295 -28.04 -19.99 -1.85
N LEU A 296 -27.72 -21.25 -1.52
CA LEU A 296 -26.45 -21.61 -0.89
C LEU A 296 -25.25 -21.18 -1.75
N GLY A 297 -25.27 -21.48 -3.05
CA GLY A 297 -24.21 -21.07 -3.98
C GLY A 297 -24.09 -19.55 -4.13
N VAL A 298 -25.22 -18.83 -4.19
CA VAL A 298 -25.23 -17.35 -4.25
C VAL A 298 -24.66 -16.75 -2.97
N TYR A 299 -25.05 -17.26 -1.80
CA TYR A 299 -24.56 -16.75 -0.51
C TYR A 299 -23.11 -17.13 -0.22
N ALA A 300 -22.65 -18.29 -0.72
CA ALA A 300 -21.25 -18.70 -0.64
C ALA A 300 -20.30 -17.70 -1.33
N VAL A 301 -20.80 -16.93 -2.31
CA VAL A 301 -20.02 -15.86 -2.97
C VAL A 301 -20.38 -14.48 -2.43
N ARG A 302 -21.66 -14.22 -2.12
CA ARG A 302 -22.13 -12.93 -1.61
C ARG A 302 -21.52 -12.58 -0.25
N VAL A 303 -21.43 -13.53 0.68
CA VAL A 303 -20.86 -13.29 2.02
C VAL A 303 -19.38 -12.87 1.93
N PRO A 304 -18.49 -13.63 1.24
CA PRO A 304 -17.12 -13.16 1.02
C PRO A 304 -17.04 -11.82 0.28
N ALA A 305 -17.88 -11.59 -0.74
CA ALA A 305 -17.88 -10.32 -1.47
C ALA A 305 -18.25 -9.12 -0.58
N VAL A 306 -19.21 -9.27 0.32
CA VAL A 306 -19.59 -8.22 1.29
C VAL A 306 -18.45 -7.98 2.29
N LEU A 307 -17.82 -9.04 2.82
CA LEU A 307 -16.68 -8.90 3.73
C LEU A 307 -15.50 -8.18 3.07
N VAL A 308 -15.19 -8.54 1.83
CA VAL A 308 -14.15 -7.90 1.05
C VAL A 308 -14.49 -6.44 0.75
N LEU A 309 -15.75 -6.13 0.42
CA LEU A 309 -16.19 -4.75 0.21
C LEU A 309 -16.08 -3.90 1.48
N LEU A 310 -16.43 -4.46 2.64
CA LEU A 310 -16.24 -3.80 3.93
C LEU A 310 -14.75 -3.54 4.21
N ALA A 311 -13.87 -4.49 3.88
CA ALA A 311 -12.43 -4.29 4.01
C ALA A 311 -11.90 -3.19 3.07
N ILE A 312 -12.42 -3.07 1.85
CA ILE A 312 -12.07 -1.97 0.93
C ILE A 312 -12.58 -0.63 1.47
N VAL A 313 -13.79 -0.57 2.04
CA VAL A 313 -14.30 0.67 2.66
C VAL A 313 -13.39 1.13 3.79
N ALA A 314 -12.92 0.19 4.63
CA ALA A 314 -11.95 0.50 5.67
C ALA A 314 -10.62 1.04 5.10
N ALA A 315 -10.07 0.36 4.09
CA ALA A 315 -8.87 0.81 3.39
C ALA A 315 -9.06 2.17 2.70
N LEU A 316 -10.24 2.41 2.14
CA LEU A 316 -10.59 3.67 1.48
C LEU A 316 -10.60 4.83 2.48
N GLY A 317 -11.27 4.66 3.63
CA GLY A 317 -11.29 5.69 4.68
C GLY A 317 -9.88 6.01 5.19
N GLN A 318 -9.05 4.99 5.40
CA GLN A 318 -7.64 5.14 5.75
C GLN A 318 -6.86 5.90 4.66
N SER A 319 -6.94 5.48 3.41
CA SER A 319 -6.23 6.13 2.30
C SER A 319 -6.70 7.56 2.03
N ALA A 320 -8.00 7.85 2.22
CA ALA A 320 -8.53 9.20 2.08
C ALA A 320 -7.98 10.12 3.18
N ARG A 321 -7.89 9.61 4.42
CA ARG A 321 -7.32 10.35 5.54
C ARG A 321 -5.83 10.59 5.36
N VAL A 322 -5.07 9.59 4.91
CA VAL A 322 -3.65 9.76 4.58
C VAL A 322 -3.48 10.80 3.47
N ALA A 323 -4.29 10.75 2.40
CA ALA A 323 -4.22 11.75 1.33
C ALA A 323 -4.58 13.17 1.81
N GLU A 324 -5.51 13.31 2.76
CA GLU A 324 -5.83 14.60 3.39
C GLU A 324 -4.67 15.12 4.24
N ILE A 325 -4.07 14.26 5.07
CA ILE A 325 -2.92 14.60 5.91
C ILE A 325 -1.73 15.03 5.04
N GLU A 326 -1.38 14.22 4.04
CA GLU A 326 -0.28 14.54 3.12
C GLU A 326 -0.60 15.77 2.25
N GLY A 327 -1.87 16.04 1.97
CA GLY A 327 -2.29 17.27 1.28
C GLY A 327 -2.03 18.52 2.11
N ARG A 328 -2.34 18.49 3.42
CA ARG A 328 -2.04 19.57 4.37
C ARG A 328 -0.52 19.74 4.56
N SER A 329 0.19 18.61 4.70
CA SER A 329 1.65 18.55 4.79
C SER A 329 2.30 19.27 3.60
N ARG A 330 1.88 18.94 2.38
CA ARG A 330 2.39 19.53 1.14
C ARG A 330 2.22 21.04 1.07
N GLU A 331 1.05 21.56 1.46
CA GLU A 331 0.81 23.02 1.47
C GLU A 331 1.81 23.73 2.39
N PHE A 332 2.07 23.16 3.57
CA PHE A 332 3.03 23.71 4.50
C PHE A 332 4.48 23.58 4.00
N TRP A 333 4.91 22.40 3.55
CA TRP A 333 6.27 22.21 3.04
C TRP A 333 6.56 23.05 1.80
N SER A 334 5.55 23.46 1.04
CA SER A 334 5.72 24.43 -0.05
C SER A 334 6.17 25.82 0.43
N THR A 335 6.02 26.11 1.73
CA THR A 335 6.44 27.37 2.36
C THR A 335 7.76 27.27 3.15
N ALA A 336 8.26 26.06 3.42
CA ALA A 336 9.45 25.81 4.25
C ALA A 336 10.80 25.88 3.48
N GLU A 337 10.81 26.58 2.34
CA GLU A 337 11.98 26.82 1.48
C GLU A 337 12.76 25.54 1.09
N ASP A 338 14.02 25.67 0.67
CA ASP A 338 14.87 24.58 0.15
C ASP A 338 15.43 23.67 1.26
N SER A 339 14.73 23.50 2.38
CA SER A 339 15.17 22.66 3.50
C SER A 339 15.37 21.19 3.08
N VAL A 340 16.35 20.50 3.68
CA VAL A 340 16.73 19.13 3.33
C VAL A 340 16.80 18.20 4.53
N VAL A 341 16.65 16.91 4.27
CA VAL A 341 16.90 15.82 5.23
C VAL A 341 17.92 14.83 4.68
N LEU A 342 18.61 14.16 5.59
CA LEU A 342 19.64 13.18 5.26
C LEU A 342 19.08 11.76 5.29
N GLY A 343 19.31 11.02 4.20
CA GLY A 343 19.19 9.57 4.18
C GLY A 343 20.50 8.93 4.60
N ILE A 344 20.45 7.94 5.49
CA ILE A 344 21.62 7.18 5.92
C ILE A 344 21.71 5.88 5.11
N SER A 345 22.91 5.54 4.63
CA SER A 345 23.16 4.26 3.94
C SER A 345 22.74 3.10 4.83
N GLY A 346 21.99 2.14 4.28
CA GLY A 346 21.48 0.95 4.99
C GLY A 346 22.33 -0.31 4.82
N TYR A 347 23.55 -0.19 4.28
CA TYR A 347 24.42 -1.33 3.98
C TYR A 347 25.67 -1.39 4.87
N SER A 348 25.92 -0.37 5.69
CA SER A 348 27.13 -0.32 6.52
C SER A 348 27.08 -1.33 7.66
N GLY A 349 28.24 -1.67 8.20
CA GLY A 349 28.36 -2.55 9.35
C GLY A 349 28.00 -1.88 10.68
N GLU A 350 27.65 -2.69 11.68
CA GLU A 350 27.30 -2.19 13.02
C GLU A 350 28.46 -1.42 13.66
N GLY A 351 29.71 -1.89 13.45
CA GLY A 351 30.90 -1.23 13.97
C GLY A 351 31.12 0.14 13.35
N GLU A 352 30.92 0.25 12.03
CA GLU A 352 31.06 1.51 11.29
C GLU A 352 29.96 2.52 11.65
N TYR A 353 28.70 2.08 11.78
CA TYR A 353 27.64 2.96 12.29
C TYR A 353 28.00 3.50 13.67
N ARG A 354 28.42 2.61 14.58
CA ARG A 354 28.80 3.01 15.94
C ARG A 354 29.95 4.02 15.93
N ALA A 355 30.91 3.87 15.03
CA ALA A 355 32.03 4.80 14.86
C ALA A 355 31.62 6.14 14.24
N ALA A 356 30.60 6.18 13.37
CA ALA A 356 30.12 7.39 12.71
C ALA A 356 29.15 8.22 13.58
N ILE A 357 28.53 7.63 14.62
CA ILE A 357 27.59 8.31 15.51
C ILE A 357 28.10 9.68 16.02
N PRO A 358 29.35 9.80 16.55
CA PRO A 358 29.84 11.09 17.03
C PRO A 358 29.94 12.16 15.92
N ALA A 359 30.34 11.76 14.70
CA ALA A 359 30.46 12.68 13.57
C ALA A 359 29.08 13.16 13.08
N PHE A 360 28.08 12.27 13.04
CA PHE A 360 26.70 12.68 12.75
C PHE A 360 26.14 13.63 13.82
N ALA A 361 26.44 13.39 15.10
CA ALA A 361 26.05 14.30 16.16
C ALA A 361 26.74 15.66 16.03
N GLU A 362 28.04 15.68 15.72
CA GLU A 362 28.80 16.92 15.46
C GLU A 362 28.23 17.69 14.26
N LEU A 363 27.80 17.00 13.20
CA LEU A 363 27.10 17.62 12.07
C LEU A 363 25.84 18.34 12.53
N VAL A 364 24.98 17.68 13.31
CA VAL A 364 23.73 18.30 13.78
C VAL A 364 23.99 19.46 14.74
N VAL A 365 24.87 19.27 15.71
CA VAL A 365 25.21 20.30 16.71
C VAL A 365 25.84 21.52 16.05
N SER A 366 26.77 21.34 15.13
CA SER A 366 27.42 22.45 14.41
C SER A 366 26.41 23.23 13.56
N GLN A 367 25.55 22.55 12.80
CA GLN A 367 24.52 23.22 11.98
C GLN A 367 23.46 23.91 12.85
N ALA A 368 23.04 23.30 13.96
CA ALA A 368 22.08 23.89 14.89
C ALA A 368 22.65 25.17 15.56
N SER A 369 23.94 25.17 15.92
CA SER A 369 24.60 26.36 16.49
C SER A 369 24.64 27.56 15.52
N LEU A 370 24.57 27.30 14.21
CA LEU A 370 24.47 28.32 13.17
C LEU A 370 23.02 28.71 12.85
N GLY A 371 22.02 28.09 13.50
CA GLY A 371 20.60 28.23 13.17
C GLY A 371 20.20 27.58 11.85
N GLN A 372 20.98 26.59 11.39
CA GLN A 372 20.83 25.91 10.09
C GLN A 372 20.28 24.48 10.21
N ALA A 373 19.90 24.07 11.43
CA ALA A 373 19.21 22.81 11.69
C ALA A 373 18.13 23.00 12.76
N VAL A 374 17.08 22.18 12.67
CA VAL A 374 15.94 22.15 13.59
C VAL A 374 15.66 20.69 13.96
N LEU A 375 15.36 20.44 15.24
CA LEU A 375 14.87 19.15 15.73
C LEU A 375 13.39 19.28 16.05
N ALA A 376 12.61 18.34 15.57
CA ALA A 376 11.24 18.11 16.02
C ALA A 376 10.96 16.61 16.07
N GLU A 377 10.94 16.07 17.28
CA GLU A 377 10.75 14.66 17.55
C GLU A 377 9.42 14.45 18.29
N PRO A 378 8.37 13.94 17.60
CA PRO A 378 7.10 13.67 18.24
C PRO A 378 7.10 12.34 19.01
N THR A 379 8.02 11.39 18.70
CA THR A 379 7.93 10.02 19.23
C THR A 379 8.73 9.76 20.51
N PHE A 380 9.21 10.79 21.22
CA PHE A 380 10.02 10.58 22.44
C PHE A 380 9.16 10.11 23.64
N THR A 381 7.84 10.26 23.56
CA THR A 381 6.86 9.81 24.56
C THR A 381 5.71 9.07 23.88
N GLU A 382 5.04 8.18 24.62
CA GLU A 382 3.75 7.58 24.20
C GLU A 382 2.57 8.55 24.34
N GLU A 383 2.77 9.72 24.95
CA GLU A 383 1.75 10.75 25.08
C GLU A 383 1.53 11.49 23.77
N ARG A 384 0.30 11.45 23.28
CA ARG A 384 -0.09 12.16 22.06
C ARG A 384 0.10 13.67 22.21
N ASN A 385 0.36 14.34 21.09
CA ASN A 385 0.51 15.79 21.00
C ASN A 385 1.57 16.35 21.98
N VAL A 386 2.71 15.70 22.07
CA VAL A 386 3.90 16.22 22.74
C VAL A 386 5.02 16.29 21.72
N LEU A 387 5.78 17.38 21.68
CA LEU A 387 6.88 17.55 20.75
C LEU A 387 8.15 17.88 21.51
N LEU A 388 9.20 17.09 21.31
CA LEU A 388 10.55 17.46 21.73
C LEU A 388 11.19 18.28 20.61
N VAL A 389 11.55 19.51 20.91
CA VAL A 389 12.08 20.47 19.93
C VAL A 389 13.32 21.16 20.46
N ASP A 390 14.14 21.69 19.57
CA ASP A 390 15.25 22.57 19.94
C ASP A 390 14.86 24.06 19.89
N GLU A 391 15.77 24.94 20.29
CA GLU A 391 15.55 26.38 20.18
C GLU A 391 15.45 26.87 18.72
N GLY A 392 16.12 26.21 17.76
CA GLY A 392 15.96 26.47 16.32
C GLY A 392 14.52 26.34 15.83
N TYR A 393 13.74 25.45 16.45
CA TYR A 393 12.32 25.30 16.17
C TYR A 393 11.52 26.58 16.47
N LEU A 394 11.78 27.27 17.58
CA LEU A 394 11.05 28.49 17.98
C LEU A 394 11.29 29.66 17.01
N ARG A 395 12.46 29.66 16.35
CA ARG A 395 12.79 30.61 15.28
C ARG A 395 12.11 30.26 13.95
N SER A 396 11.78 28.99 13.76
CA SER A 396 11.14 28.49 12.53
C SER A 396 9.61 28.47 12.61
N VAL A 397 9.05 28.28 13.79
CA VAL A 397 7.60 28.17 14.03
C VAL A 397 7.12 29.26 14.98
N ASP A 398 5.99 29.90 14.65
CA ASP A 398 5.36 30.92 15.48
C ASP A 398 4.72 30.29 16.73
N VAL A 399 5.48 30.18 17.81
CA VAL A 399 4.96 29.79 19.13
C VAL A 399 4.59 31.05 19.93
N ILE A 400 3.33 31.20 20.29
CA ILE A 400 2.82 32.38 21.00
C ILE A 400 2.77 32.12 22.51
N GLY A 401 3.40 33.00 23.28
CA GLY A 401 3.40 32.95 24.74
C GLY A 401 2.15 33.58 25.37
N ALA A 402 2.03 33.49 26.70
CA ALA A 402 0.87 34.00 27.46
C ALA A 402 0.59 35.51 27.26
N GLY A 403 1.61 36.29 26.92
CA GLY A 403 1.50 37.73 26.63
C GLY A 403 1.10 38.08 25.19
N GLY A 404 0.84 37.09 24.33
CA GLY A 404 0.56 37.29 22.90
C GLY A 404 1.79 37.62 22.04
N ALA A 405 2.98 37.65 22.64
CA ALA A 405 4.26 37.77 21.93
C ALA A 405 4.77 36.39 21.51
N ARG A 406 5.52 36.33 20.40
CA ARG A 406 6.19 35.13 19.94
C ARG A 406 7.35 34.78 20.88
N ILE A 407 7.42 33.52 21.29
CA ILE A 407 8.57 32.93 21.98
C ILE A 407 9.60 32.59 20.91
N THR A 408 10.81 33.10 21.06
CA THR A 408 11.91 32.88 20.12
C THR A 408 13.12 32.24 20.79
N ASP A 409 13.32 32.54 22.08
CA ASP A 409 14.43 32.04 22.88
C ASP A 409 13.91 31.50 24.22
N VAL A 410 14.66 30.60 24.85
CA VAL A 410 14.39 30.01 26.18
C VAL A 410 15.58 30.18 27.13
N PRO A 411 15.42 30.01 28.46
CA PRO A 411 16.55 30.11 29.39
C PRO A 411 17.65 29.08 29.09
N ASP A 412 18.90 29.57 29.04
CA ASP A 412 20.07 28.71 28.82
C ASP A 412 20.19 27.62 29.91
N GLY A 413 20.51 26.39 29.49
CA GLY A 413 20.82 25.29 30.41
C GLY A 413 19.60 24.74 31.17
N VAL A 414 18.39 24.99 30.68
CA VAL A 414 17.14 24.50 31.28
C VAL A 414 16.28 23.86 30.19
N ILE A 415 15.64 22.71 30.48
CA ILE A 415 14.61 22.15 29.60
C ILE A 415 13.31 22.93 29.85
N THR A 416 12.78 23.57 28.82
CA THR A 416 11.56 24.40 28.96
C THR A 416 10.34 23.62 28.49
N LEU A 417 9.37 23.42 29.38
CA LEU A 417 8.09 22.78 29.09
C LEU A 417 7.02 23.85 28.82
N LEU A 418 6.59 24.01 27.57
CA LEU A 418 5.47 24.88 27.21
C LEU A 418 4.16 24.10 27.18
N GLU A 419 3.26 24.42 28.10
CA GLU A 419 1.99 23.73 28.26
C GLU A 419 0.80 24.58 27.80
N PRO A 420 -0.10 24.07 26.96
CA PRO A 420 -1.35 24.75 26.64
C PRO A 420 -2.23 24.94 27.87
N ALA A 421 -2.86 26.11 27.97
CA ALA A 421 -3.80 26.45 29.03
C ALA A 421 -4.95 25.43 29.12
N GLY A 422 -5.16 24.82 30.29
CA GLY A 422 -6.20 23.79 30.48
C GLY A 422 -5.70 22.35 30.35
N THR A 423 -4.39 22.14 30.19
CA THR A 423 -3.75 20.82 30.34
C THR A 423 -4.04 20.24 31.74
N THR A 424 -4.54 19.01 31.79
CA THR A 424 -4.89 18.32 33.04
C THR A 424 -3.63 18.03 33.88
N ALA A 425 -3.78 18.06 35.21
CA ALA A 425 -2.66 17.79 36.11
C ALA A 425 -2.07 16.38 35.93
N GLU A 426 -2.91 15.40 35.62
CA GLU A 426 -2.48 14.02 35.33
C GLU A 426 -1.63 13.93 34.07
N ARG A 427 -2.05 14.58 32.97
CA ARG A 427 -1.29 14.59 31.72
C ARG A 427 0.04 15.31 31.88
N ARG A 428 0.05 16.46 32.56
CA ARG A 428 1.29 17.17 32.94
C ARG A 428 2.24 16.25 33.70
N GLN A 429 1.75 15.59 34.74
CA GLN A 429 2.58 14.73 35.58
C GLN A 429 3.17 13.57 34.77
N LYS A 430 2.40 13.01 33.83
CA LYS A 430 2.89 11.95 32.94
C LYS A 430 3.98 12.46 31.99
N VAL A 431 3.74 13.57 31.27
CA VAL A 431 4.77 14.16 30.38
C VAL A 431 6.03 14.52 31.16
N MET A 432 5.90 15.07 32.36
CA MET A 432 7.06 15.36 33.21
C MET A 432 7.84 14.10 33.61
N ALA A 433 7.16 12.98 33.87
CA ALA A 433 7.80 11.71 34.12
C ALA A 433 8.49 11.15 32.85
N ASP A 434 7.89 11.35 31.68
CA ASP A 434 8.46 10.95 30.40
C ASP A 434 9.71 11.78 30.06
N VAL A 435 9.70 13.09 30.32
CA VAL A 435 10.89 13.95 30.15
C VAL A 435 12.04 13.48 31.06
N ARG A 436 11.75 13.14 32.32
CA ARG A 436 12.78 12.59 33.23
C ARG A 436 13.31 11.24 32.75
N THR A 437 12.42 10.37 32.29
CA THR A 437 12.80 9.08 31.70
C THR A 437 13.68 9.30 30.46
N TRP A 438 13.34 10.28 29.63
CA TRP A 438 14.12 10.68 28.47
C TRP A 438 15.51 11.20 28.88
N GLN A 439 15.62 12.02 29.93
CA GLN A 439 16.91 12.49 30.47
C GLN A 439 17.78 11.31 30.95
N GLU A 440 17.18 10.33 31.64
CA GLU A 440 17.86 9.11 32.08
C GLU A 440 18.38 8.31 30.87
N ILE A 441 17.57 8.15 29.82
CA ILE A 441 17.95 7.49 28.56
C ILE A 441 19.17 8.17 27.94
N GLN A 442 19.24 9.51 27.91
CA GLN A 442 20.39 10.23 27.33
C GLN A 442 21.72 9.86 27.99
N SER A 443 21.71 9.40 29.25
CA SER A 443 22.90 8.94 29.97
C SER A 443 23.17 7.44 29.88
N GLY A 444 22.14 6.64 29.54
CA GLY A 444 22.19 5.18 29.53
C GLY A 444 22.40 4.55 28.15
N VAL A 445 22.42 5.36 27.08
CA VAL A 445 22.64 4.91 25.69
C VAL A 445 24.11 4.67 25.36
N ALA A 446 24.36 4.05 24.19
CA ALA A 446 25.69 3.60 23.76
C ALA A 446 26.72 4.74 23.68
N VAL A 447 26.31 5.93 23.24
CA VAL A 447 27.14 7.14 23.24
C VAL A 447 26.36 8.22 24.00
N PRO A 448 26.59 8.37 25.31
CA PRO A 448 25.73 9.18 26.18
C PRO A 448 26.05 10.68 26.11
N SER A 449 25.09 11.50 26.54
CA SER A 449 25.31 12.89 26.98
C SER A 449 25.04 12.98 28.49
N PRO A 450 26.07 12.83 29.35
CA PRO A 450 25.88 12.81 30.81
C PRO A 450 25.36 14.13 31.40
N GLY A 451 25.57 15.25 30.69
CA GLY A 451 25.15 16.58 31.13
C GLY A 451 23.63 16.77 31.19
N THR A 452 22.86 15.84 30.62
CA THR A 452 21.40 15.95 30.46
C THR A 452 20.61 15.52 31.70
N VAL A 453 21.15 14.61 32.51
CA VAL A 453 20.44 13.98 33.65
C VAL A 453 20.01 14.99 34.71
N ASP A 454 20.85 16.00 34.96
CA ASP A 454 20.66 16.96 36.04
C ASP A 454 20.10 18.31 35.53
N LEU A 455 19.68 18.40 34.26
CA LEU A 455 19.12 19.64 33.74
C LEU A 455 17.80 19.96 34.44
N PRO A 456 17.64 21.17 34.99
CA PRO A 456 16.37 21.61 35.54
C PRO A 456 15.30 21.70 34.45
N ILE A 457 14.06 21.48 34.85
CA ILE A 457 12.90 21.62 33.97
C ILE A 457 12.08 22.83 34.46
N GLU A 458 11.88 23.81 33.59
CA GLU A 458 11.01 24.96 33.86
C GLU A 458 9.70 24.85 33.08
N GLU A 459 8.60 25.08 33.78
CA GLU A 459 7.25 24.98 33.21
C GLU A 459 6.71 26.39 32.90
N GLN A 460 6.19 26.57 31.69
CA GLN A 460 5.51 27.79 31.29
C GLN A 460 4.18 27.46 30.61
N THR A 461 3.13 28.21 30.95
CA THR A 461 1.83 28.06 30.30
C THR A 461 1.72 28.95 29.06
N VAL A 462 1.21 28.39 27.96
CA VAL A 462 0.92 29.09 26.71
C VAL A 462 -0.58 29.09 26.38
N PRO A 463 -1.09 30.05 25.60
CA PRO A 463 -2.49 30.07 25.17
C PRO A 463 -2.86 28.83 24.33
N THR A 464 -4.13 28.43 24.40
CA THR A 464 -4.70 27.40 23.51
C THR A 464 -5.17 27.98 22.18
N GLY A 465 -5.46 27.10 21.21
CA GLY A 465 -5.81 27.43 19.85
C GLY A 465 -4.62 27.48 18.89
N GLN A 466 -3.43 27.08 19.31
CA GLN A 466 -2.23 27.08 18.48
C GLN A 466 -2.13 25.76 17.72
N THR A 467 -1.68 25.82 16.47
CA THR A 467 -1.41 24.61 15.66
C THR A 467 0.04 24.68 15.22
N LEU A 468 0.85 23.74 15.71
CA LEU A 468 2.30 23.76 15.57
C LEU A 468 2.77 22.63 14.66
N PHE A 469 3.89 22.84 13.99
CA PHE A 469 4.39 21.93 12.96
C PHE A 469 5.30 20.86 13.55
N THR A 470 5.28 19.64 13.03
CA THR A 470 6.11 18.55 13.58
C THR A 470 7.39 18.31 12.78
N PHE A 471 7.61 19.02 11.66
CA PHE A 471 8.73 18.80 10.72
C PHE A 471 8.94 17.34 10.32
N ARG A 472 7.91 16.49 10.42
CA ARG A 472 8.00 15.09 10.00
C ARG A 472 8.31 15.00 8.50
N THR A 473 9.40 14.31 8.18
CA THR A 473 9.86 14.13 6.80
C THR A 473 9.77 12.66 6.35
N LEU A 474 10.14 11.70 7.20
CA LEU A 474 10.14 10.27 6.86
C LEU A 474 8.91 9.51 7.40
N ASP A 475 8.60 8.39 6.76
CA ASP A 475 7.45 7.49 7.04
C ASP A 475 7.89 6.35 8.00
N VAL A 476 8.59 6.70 9.08
CA VAL A 476 9.18 5.71 9.99
C VAL A 476 8.20 5.25 11.07
N ASP A 477 7.20 6.07 11.38
CA ASP A 477 6.16 5.69 12.31
C ASP A 477 4.77 5.75 11.66
N VAL A 478 4.12 4.59 11.63
CA VAL A 478 2.73 4.42 11.20
C VAL A 478 1.80 5.25 12.10
N PHE A 479 2.24 5.50 13.34
CA PHE A 479 1.42 5.90 14.46
C PHE A 479 1.34 7.40 14.72
N GLU A 480 2.17 8.25 14.11
CA GLU A 480 2.09 9.71 14.24
C GLU A 480 2.22 10.41 12.87
N ARG A 481 1.13 10.36 12.10
CA ARG A 481 1.14 10.79 10.70
C ARG A 481 0.98 12.30 10.49
N GLU A 482 0.48 13.07 11.46
CA GLU A 482 0.22 14.49 11.19
C GLU A 482 1.46 15.34 11.25
N THR A 483 1.59 16.16 10.21
CA THR A 483 2.60 17.19 10.12
C THR A 483 2.27 18.42 10.95
N MET A 484 1.05 18.51 11.50
CA MET A 484 0.59 19.59 12.35
C MET A 484 -0.15 19.06 13.56
N VAL A 485 0.15 19.59 14.75
CA VAL A 485 -0.48 19.21 15.99
C VAL A 485 -1.14 20.42 16.62
N LYS A 486 -2.39 20.24 17.07
CA LYS A 486 -3.15 21.29 17.76
C LYS A 486 -2.87 21.24 19.26
N ASP A 487 -2.52 22.39 19.82
CA ASP A 487 -2.22 22.60 21.23
C ASP A 487 -1.29 21.49 21.79
N PRO A 488 -0.10 21.26 21.21
CA PRO A 488 0.84 20.31 21.78
C PRO A 488 1.52 20.87 23.04
N ILE A 489 1.96 19.97 23.91
CA ILE A 489 2.94 20.30 24.94
C ILE A 489 4.31 20.29 24.25
N LEU A 490 5.06 21.40 24.31
CA LEU A 490 6.42 21.47 23.77
C LEU A 490 7.43 21.22 24.88
N VAL A 491 8.34 20.28 24.66
CA VAL A 491 9.54 20.09 25.46
C VAL A 491 10.70 20.68 24.67
N ILE A 492 11.25 21.79 25.14
CA ILE A 492 12.30 22.52 24.45
C ILE A 492 13.62 22.19 25.12
N VAL A 493 14.55 21.60 24.35
CA VAL A 493 15.92 21.40 24.81
C VAL A 493 16.72 22.69 24.60
N PRO A 494 17.58 23.08 25.57
CA PRO A 494 18.34 24.34 25.49
C PRO A 494 19.34 24.34 24.33
N SER A 495 19.81 23.17 23.91
CA SER A 495 20.79 23.01 22.83
C SER A 495 20.88 21.55 22.40
N MET A 496 21.36 21.28 21.17
CA MET A 496 21.41 19.90 20.63
C MET A 496 22.43 18.99 21.32
N ASP A 497 23.44 19.55 21.99
CA ASP A 497 24.47 18.78 22.72
C ASP A 497 23.93 18.06 23.97
N VAL A 498 22.75 18.45 24.45
CA VAL A 498 22.05 17.73 25.52
C VAL A 498 21.34 16.47 25.02
N VAL A 499 21.20 16.32 23.69
CA VAL A 499 20.71 15.07 23.10
C VAL A 499 21.92 14.16 22.88
N ALA A 500 21.83 12.94 23.35
CA ALA A 500 22.92 11.99 23.23
C ALA A 500 23.25 11.74 21.75
N PRO A 501 24.54 11.64 21.36
CA PRO A 501 24.93 11.42 19.97
C PRO A 501 24.21 10.25 19.27
N SER A 502 24.00 9.13 19.98
CA SER A 502 23.26 8.00 19.43
C SER A 502 21.78 8.31 19.19
N GLU A 503 21.17 9.15 20.02
CA GLU A 503 19.79 9.60 19.85
C GLU A 503 19.67 10.63 18.72
N LEU A 504 20.66 11.53 18.55
CA LEU A 504 20.71 12.42 17.38
C LEU A 504 20.85 11.62 16.08
N PHE A 505 21.71 10.61 16.04
CA PHE A 505 21.81 9.72 14.88
C PHE A 505 20.48 8.99 14.60
N SER A 506 19.79 8.55 15.65
CA SER A 506 18.46 7.96 15.59
C SER A 506 17.42 8.95 15.03
N ALA A 507 17.47 10.21 15.48
CA ALA A 507 16.61 11.30 15.02
C ALA A 507 16.84 11.64 13.54
N ILE A 508 18.09 11.66 13.05
CA ILE A 508 18.41 11.80 11.62
C ILE A 508 17.78 10.63 10.83
N SER A 509 17.99 9.39 11.29
CA SER A 509 17.43 8.20 10.63
C SER A 509 15.91 8.22 10.54
N ARG A 510 15.24 8.83 11.54
CA ARG A 510 13.79 9.05 11.55
C ARG A 510 13.33 10.30 10.80
N GLY A 511 14.25 11.16 10.36
CA GLY A 511 13.92 12.42 9.69
C GLY A 511 13.34 13.49 10.62
N ALA A 512 13.64 13.39 11.93
CA ALA A 512 13.25 14.37 12.94
C ALA A 512 14.19 15.59 12.95
N VAL A 513 15.33 15.51 12.27
CA VAL A 513 16.26 16.64 12.06
C VAL A 513 16.12 17.17 10.64
N VAL A 514 15.82 18.46 10.52
CA VAL A 514 15.70 19.17 9.24
C VAL A 514 16.80 20.22 9.14
N PHE A 515 17.55 20.19 8.04
CA PHE A 515 18.58 21.19 7.74
C PHE A 515 17.96 22.30 6.89
N THR A 516 17.98 23.53 7.40
CA THR A 516 17.32 24.69 6.77
C THR A 516 18.24 25.42 5.78
N ALA A 517 19.53 25.08 5.73
CA ALA A 517 20.51 25.63 4.79
C ALA A 517 21.11 24.52 3.92
N PRO A 518 20.44 24.09 2.83
CA PRO A 518 20.84 22.94 2.02
C PRO A 518 22.25 23.05 1.44
N ASP A 519 22.65 24.24 1.00
CA ASP A 519 23.95 24.48 0.37
C ASP A 519 25.15 24.22 1.30
N ALA A 520 24.93 24.27 2.62
CA ALA A 520 25.98 24.05 3.61
C ALA A 520 26.19 22.57 3.96
N VAL A 521 25.16 21.74 3.76
CA VAL A 521 25.14 20.34 4.21
C VAL A 521 26.17 19.47 3.48
N PRO A 522 26.30 19.49 2.14
CA PRO A 522 27.28 18.65 1.43
C PRO A 522 28.72 18.90 1.89
N ALA A 523 29.09 20.18 2.05
CA ALA A 523 30.43 20.55 2.51
C ALA A 523 30.70 20.10 3.96
N ALA A 524 29.69 20.16 4.84
CA ALA A 524 29.81 19.70 6.22
C ALA A 524 29.92 18.16 6.30
N VAL A 525 29.15 17.43 5.48
CA VAL A 525 29.23 15.97 5.35
C VAL A 525 30.63 15.54 4.89
N GLU A 526 31.20 16.22 3.89
CA GLU A 526 32.55 15.93 3.41
C GLU A 526 33.62 16.21 4.48
N GLN A 527 33.55 17.37 5.17
CA GLN A 527 34.51 17.75 6.21
C GLN A 527 34.53 16.76 7.39
N LEU A 528 33.39 16.18 7.74
CA LEU A 528 33.25 15.21 8.83
C LEU A 528 33.49 13.76 8.36
N GLY A 529 33.82 13.54 7.09
CA GLY A 529 34.09 12.21 6.54
C GLY A 529 32.85 11.32 6.49
N LEU A 530 31.65 11.89 6.34
CA LEU A 530 30.37 11.19 6.34
C LEU A 530 29.87 10.81 4.94
N SER A 531 30.61 11.15 3.88
CA SER A 531 30.18 10.96 2.49
C SER A 531 29.80 9.52 2.14
N ASP A 532 30.46 8.51 2.71
CA ASP A 532 30.16 7.10 2.46
C ASP A 532 28.97 6.57 3.29
N MET A 533 28.54 7.34 4.29
CA MET A 533 27.45 6.98 5.22
C MET A 533 26.15 7.72 4.92
N VAL A 534 26.22 8.86 4.23
CA VAL A 534 25.04 9.62 3.75
C VAL A 534 24.63 9.07 2.39
N ALA A 535 23.48 8.42 2.32
CA ALA A 535 22.93 7.88 1.07
C ALA A 535 22.26 8.96 0.21
N SER A 536 21.67 9.97 0.83
CA SER A 536 20.99 11.04 0.09
C SER A 536 20.80 12.32 0.89
N ILE A 537 20.65 13.43 0.18
CA ILE A 537 20.26 14.73 0.71
C ILE A 537 18.98 15.15 -0.02
N THR A 538 17.82 14.96 0.61
CA THR A 538 16.53 15.10 -0.06
C THR A 538 15.80 16.38 0.36
N PRO A 539 15.33 17.21 -0.59
CA PRO A 539 14.46 18.35 -0.27
C PRO A 539 13.13 17.91 0.35
N VAL A 540 12.74 18.53 1.46
CA VAL A 540 11.51 18.20 2.19
C VAL A 540 10.25 18.43 1.36
N ALA A 541 10.24 19.48 0.54
CA ALA A 541 9.12 19.80 -0.35
C ALA A 541 8.92 18.72 -1.42
N TYR A 542 10.02 18.15 -1.93
CA TYR A 542 9.94 17.02 -2.86
C TYR A 542 9.32 15.80 -2.16
N GLN A 543 9.82 15.45 -0.98
CA GLN A 543 9.36 14.30 -0.22
C GLN A 543 7.87 14.38 0.11
N ALA A 544 7.38 15.56 0.50
CA ALA A 544 5.96 15.80 0.74
C ALA A 544 5.10 15.65 -0.53
N ASN A 545 5.58 16.13 -1.68
CA ASN A 545 4.90 15.94 -2.97
C ASN A 545 4.79 14.45 -3.33
N GLU A 546 5.87 13.68 -3.12
CA GLU A 546 5.91 12.27 -3.43
C GLU A 546 5.01 11.45 -2.50
N GLN A 547 5.04 11.72 -1.19
CA GLN A 547 4.11 11.12 -0.22
C GLN A 547 2.66 11.42 -0.58
N TYR A 548 2.33 12.66 -0.94
CA TYR A 548 0.99 13.03 -1.39
C TYR A 548 0.57 12.29 -2.67
N ARG A 549 1.45 12.16 -3.67
CA ARG A 549 1.17 11.41 -4.90
C ARG A 549 0.95 9.92 -4.63
N ARG A 550 1.77 9.32 -3.77
CA ARG A 550 1.59 7.92 -3.33
C ARG A 550 0.25 7.74 -2.62
N ALA A 551 -0.12 8.64 -1.71
CA ALA A 551 -1.39 8.62 -1.02
C ALA A 551 -2.59 8.70 -1.98
N LEU A 552 -2.54 9.60 -2.97
CA LEU A 552 -3.56 9.69 -4.03
C LEU A 552 -3.62 8.44 -4.91
N GLY A 553 -2.47 7.81 -5.19
CA GLY A 553 -2.39 6.55 -5.91
C GLY A 553 -3.14 5.44 -5.18
N THR A 554 -2.86 5.26 -3.89
CA THR A 554 -3.54 4.28 -3.02
C THR A 554 -5.04 4.58 -2.91
N LEU A 555 -5.42 5.84 -2.73
CA LEU A 555 -6.82 6.27 -2.71
C LEU A 555 -7.55 5.91 -4.02
N SER A 556 -6.90 6.15 -5.17
CA SER A 556 -7.47 5.84 -6.49
C SER A 556 -7.66 4.34 -6.69
N ILE A 557 -6.70 3.52 -6.26
CA ILE A 557 -6.80 2.05 -6.29
C ILE A 557 -7.99 1.58 -5.43
N ASN A 558 -8.13 2.11 -4.22
CA ASN A 558 -9.23 1.76 -3.32
C ASN A 558 -10.60 2.22 -3.85
N LEU A 559 -10.69 3.37 -4.54
CA LEU A 559 -11.92 3.81 -5.21
C LEU A 559 -12.33 2.86 -6.35
N ILE A 560 -11.37 2.40 -7.17
CA ILE A 560 -11.62 1.39 -8.21
C ILE A 560 -12.08 0.07 -7.57
N GLY A 561 -11.43 -0.32 -6.47
CA GLY A 561 -11.82 -1.48 -5.66
C GLY A 561 -13.25 -1.37 -5.14
N LEU A 562 -13.66 -0.20 -4.62
CA LEU A 562 -14.99 0.06 -4.10
C LEU A 562 -16.06 -0.08 -5.20
N ILE A 563 -15.85 0.56 -6.35
CA ILE A 563 -16.76 0.49 -7.50
C ILE A 563 -16.92 -0.95 -7.96
N SER A 564 -15.79 -1.67 -8.07
CA SER A 564 -15.77 -3.07 -8.52
C SER A 564 -16.48 -3.99 -7.52
N GLY A 565 -16.11 -3.94 -6.24
CA GLY A 565 -16.73 -4.74 -5.19
C GLY A 565 -18.22 -4.42 -5.01
N GLY A 566 -18.59 -3.14 -5.09
CA GLY A 566 -19.98 -2.68 -5.08
C GLY A 566 -20.78 -3.29 -6.23
N LEU A 567 -20.23 -3.32 -7.44
CA LEU A 567 -20.84 -3.98 -8.60
C LEU A 567 -21.03 -5.49 -8.37
N VAL A 568 -20.06 -6.17 -7.74
CA VAL A 568 -20.17 -7.61 -7.42
C VAL A 568 -21.27 -7.87 -6.40
N VAL A 569 -21.34 -7.08 -5.32
CA VAL A 569 -22.39 -7.18 -4.31
C VAL A 569 -23.76 -6.85 -4.92
N LEU A 570 -23.85 -5.88 -5.82
CA LEU A 570 -25.07 -5.58 -6.57
C LEU A 570 -25.54 -6.77 -7.41
N LEU A 571 -24.63 -7.37 -8.18
CA LEU A 571 -24.94 -8.49 -9.07
C LEU A 571 -25.35 -9.74 -8.28
N THR A 572 -24.64 -10.08 -7.20
CA THR A 572 -25.03 -11.19 -6.32
C THR A 572 -26.40 -10.95 -5.69
N GLY A 573 -26.71 -9.71 -5.31
CA GLY A 573 -28.01 -9.34 -4.73
C GLY A 573 -29.15 -9.46 -5.74
N LEU A 574 -28.92 -9.02 -6.99
CA LEU A 574 -29.89 -9.19 -8.07
C LEU A 574 -30.18 -10.67 -8.34
N VAL A 575 -29.15 -11.51 -8.31
CA VAL A 575 -29.28 -12.95 -8.53
C VAL A 575 -30.01 -13.60 -7.35
N ALA A 576 -29.67 -13.25 -6.11
CA ALA A 576 -30.40 -13.69 -4.92
C ALA A 576 -31.88 -13.31 -5.01
N ALA A 577 -32.17 -12.05 -5.37
CA ALA A 577 -33.53 -11.55 -5.54
C ALA A 577 -34.31 -12.31 -6.63
N ALA A 578 -33.70 -12.55 -7.80
CA ALA A 578 -34.32 -13.31 -8.88
C ALA A 578 -34.65 -14.75 -8.44
N VAL A 579 -33.72 -15.39 -7.71
CA VAL A 579 -33.90 -16.75 -7.18
C VAL A 579 -35.00 -16.79 -6.11
N LEU A 580 -35.06 -15.79 -5.21
CA LEU A 580 -36.11 -15.67 -4.19
C LEU A 580 -37.50 -15.47 -4.82
N VAL A 581 -37.60 -14.62 -5.85
CA VAL A 581 -38.85 -14.39 -6.58
C VAL A 581 -39.34 -15.66 -7.26
N GLU A 582 -38.43 -16.43 -7.89
CA GLU A 582 -38.83 -17.69 -8.54
C GLU A 582 -39.17 -18.78 -7.53
N LYS A 583 -38.39 -18.92 -6.44
CA LYS A 583 -38.62 -19.90 -5.36
C LYS A 583 -39.98 -19.68 -4.70
N ASP A 584 -40.31 -18.44 -4.37
CA ASP A 584 -41.54 -18.11 -3.64
C ASP A 584 -42.68 -17.70 -4.59
N ARG A 585 -42.57 -17.97 -5.90
CA ARG A 585 -43.52 -17.51 -6.92
C ARG A 585 -44.97 -17.90 -6.64
N ARG A 586 -45.21 -19.15 -6.18
CA ARG A 586 -46.55 -19.64 -5.81
C ARG A 586 -47.09 -18.90 -4.58
N ARG A 587 -46.24 -18.68 -3.58
CA ARG A 587 -46.59 -17.96 -2.35
C ARG A 587 -46.87 -16.48 -2.63
N ALA A 588 -46.04 -15.84 -3.43
CA ALA A 588 -46.23 -14.45 -3.86
C ALA A 588 -47.53 -14.24 -4.64
N PHE A 589 -47.93 -15.23 -5.44
CA PHE A 589 -49.23 -15.23 -6.11
C PHE A 589 -50.39 -15.28 -5.11
N VAL A 590 -50.37 -16.21 -4.14
CA VAL A 590 -51.42 -16.31 -3.12
C VAL A 590 -51.52 -15.04 -2.28
N HIS A 591 -50.38 -14.52 -1.79
CA HIS A 591 -50.35 -13.30 -0.98
C HIS A 591 -50.92 -12.08 -1.73
N ARG A 592 -50.62 -11.94 -3.04
CA ARG A 592 -51.17 -10.85 -3.87
C ARG A 592 -52.70 -10.97 -4.01
N PHE A 593 -53.23 -12.17 -4.19
CA PHE A 593 -54.68 -12.39 -4.24
C PHE A 593 -55.36 -12.15 -2.88
N SER A 594 -54.64 -12.39 -1.78
CA SER A 594 -55.11 -12.11 -0.42
C SER A 594 -54.97 -10.65 0.03
N GLY A 595 -54.57 -9.73 -0.87
CA GLY A 595 -54.36 -8.31 -0.53
C GLY A 595 -53.12 -8.03 0.33
N LEU A 596 -52.26 -9.04 0.55
CA LEU A 596 -51.02 -8.90 1.30
C LEU A 596 -49.90 -8.37 0.40
N GLY A 597 -49.09 -7.45 0.93
CA GLY A 597 -48.00 -6.81 0.19
C GLY A 597 -46.92 -7.79 -0.27
N PRO A 598 -46.17 -7.47 -1.36
CA PRO A 598 -45.20 -8.37 -1.99
C PRO A 598 -44.04 -8.78 -1.07
N LEU A 599 -43.65 -7.91 -0.12
CA LEU A 599 -42.60 -8.20 0.86
C LEU A 599 -42.98 -9.34 1.82
N SER A 600 -44.28 -9.52 2.10
CA SER A 600 -44.76 -10.56 3.03
C SER A 600 -44.55 -11.97 2.49
N ALA A 601 -44.52 -12.14 1.16
CA ALA A 601 -44.28 -13.42 0.51
C ALA A 601 -42.82 -13.88 0.62
N HIS A 602 -41.89 -12.95 0.76
CA HIS A 602 -40.44 -13.19 0.79
C HIS A 602 -39.83 -13.04 2.19
N ARG A 603 -40.66 -13.00 3.25
CA ARG A 603 -40.21 -12.72 4.63
C ARG A 603 -39.03 -13.59 5.09
N SER A 604 -39.00 -14.87 4.73
CA SER A 604 -37.93 -15.79 5.13
C SER A 604 -36.62 -15.51 4.42
N GLY A 605 -36.67 -15.08 3.15
CA GLY A 605 -35.48 -14.67 2.40
C GLY A 605 -34.92 -13.35 2.93
N LEU A 606 -35.80 -12.39 3.23
CA LEU A 606 -35.43 -11.11 3.85
C LEU A 606 -34.84 -11.29 5.26
N LEU A 607 -35.38 -12.21 6.07
CA LEU A 607 -34.82 -12.54 7.38
C LEU A 607 -33.45 -13.20 7.29
N LEU A 608 -33.26 -14.14 6.35
CA LEU A 608 -31.96 -14.77 6.11
C LEU A 608 -30.93 -13.73 5.67
N GLU A 609 -31.31 -12.85 4.74
CA GLU A 609 -30.41 -11.80 4.25
C GLU A 609 -30.09 -10.77 5.33
N GLY A 610 -31.09 -10.36 6.12
CA GLY A 610 -30.88 -9.50 7.29
C GLY A 610 -29.95 -10.15 8.30
N ALA A 611 -30.11 -11.45 8.59
CA ALA A 611 -29.24 -12.17 9.50
C ALA A 611 -27.80 -12.25 8.96
N LEU A 612 -27.62 -12.54 7.67
CA LEU A 612 -26.29 -12.63 7.05
C LEU A 612 -25.60 -11.27 6.99
N LEU A 613 -26.30 -10.21 6.57
CA LEU A 613 -25.77 -8.85 6.54
C LEU A 613 -25.40 -8.37 7.94
N SER A 614 -26.26 -8.60 8.94
CA SER A 614 -25.97 -8.29 10.34
C SER A 614 -24.79 -9.11 10.88
N ALA A 615 -24.68 -10.39 10.51
CA ALA A 615 -23.55 -11.22 10.90
C ALA A 615 -22.24 -10.76 10.24
N THR A 616 -22.26 -10.37 8.96
CA THR A 616 -21.06 -9.83 8.28
C THR A 616 -20.67 -8.46 8.82
N LEU A 617 -21.65 -7.61 9.15
CA LEU A 617 -21.41 -6.32 9.78
C LEU A 617 -20.83 -6.52 11.18
N ALA A 618 -21.41 -7.42 11.98
CA ALA A 618 -20.89 -7.76 13.29
C ALA A 618 -19.46 -8.33 13.18
N LEU A 619 -19.20 -9.23 12.22
CA LEU A 619 -17.86 -9.78 12.02
C LEU A 619 -16.83 -8.71 11.61
N ALA A 620 -17.26 -7.66 10.90
CA ALA A 620 -16.39 -6.56 10.51
C ALA A 620 -16.20 -5.52 11.63
N VAL A 621 -17.25 -5.23 12.40
CA VAL A 621 -17.30 -4.13 13.37
C VAL A 621 -16.96 -4.57 14.80
N VAL A 622 -17.46 -5.73 15.25
CA VAL A 622 -17.23 -6.22 16.61
C VAL A 622 -15.73 -6.34 16.92
N PRO A 623 -14.87 -6.91 16.04
CA PRO A 623 -13.43 -6.94 16.31
C PRO A 623 -12.79 -5.55 16.43
N LEU A 624 -13.36 -4.51 15.80
CA LEU A 624 -12.85 -3.14 15.93
C LEU A 624 -13.16 -2.54 17.30
N TRP A 625 -14.30 -2.89 17.90
CA TRP A 625 -14.74 -2.40 19.21
C TRP A 625 -14.21 -3.21 20.39
N PHE A 626 -13.89 -4.49 20.18
CA PHE A 626 -13.44 -5.41 21.25
C PHE A 626 -11.95 -5.75 21.21
N ARG A 627 -11.20 -5.27 20.22
CA ARG A 627 -9.75 -5.29 20.32
C ARG A 627 -9.32 -4.36 21.44
N ASP A 628 -8.33 -4.79 22.21
CA ASP A 628 -7.70 -3.95 23.22
C ASP A 628 -7.27 -2.63 22.55
N PRO A 629 -7.58 -1.45 23.11
CA PRO A 629 -7.08 -0.18 22.57
C PRO A 629 -5.58 -0.21 22.28
N GLN A 630 -4.79 -0.99 23.04
CA GLN A 630 -3.36 -1.19 22.77
C GLN A 630 -3.05 -2.08 21.54
N ASP A 631 -3.93 -3.01 21.19
CA ASP A 631 -3.85 -3.84 19.96
C ASP A 631 -4.48 -3.15 18.73
N VAL A 632 -5.40 -2.18 18.94
CA VAL A 632 -5.92 -1.31 17.87
C VAL A 632 -4.90 -0.24 17.51
N ARG A 633 -4.17 0.28 18.51
CA ARG A 633 -3.01 1.17 18.35
C ARG A 633 -2.06 0.61 17.28
N THR A 634 -1.66 -0.66 17.39
CA THR A 634 -0.72 -1.27 16.43
C THR A 634 -1.19 -1.46 14.97
N VAL A 635 -2.50 -1.38 14.66
CA VAL A 635 -3.03 -1.65 13.30
C VAL A 635 -3.73 -0.44 12.66
N LEU A 636 -4.21 0.53 13.45
CA LEU A 636 -5.03 1.66 12.99
C LEU A 636 -4.64 3.02 13.62
N ASP A 637 -3.52 3.13 14.34
CA ASP A 637 -3.01 4.43 14.82
C ASP A 637 -2.63 5.29 13.60
N LEU A 638 -3.59 6.10 13.14
CA LEU A 638 -3.34 7.37 12.49
C LEU A 638 -3.31 8.38 13.64
N GLY A 639 -2.13 8.71 14.16
CA GLY A 639 -1.84 9.41 15.45
C GLY A 639 -2.56 10.69 15.84
N THR A 640 -3.61 11.08 15.14
CA THR A 640 -4.34 12.33 15.38
C THR A 640 -5.84 12.17 15.33
N VAL A 641 -6.32 10.98 14.99
CA VAL A 641 -7.73 10.66 15.12
C VAL A 641 -7.91 10.00 16.48
N ASP A 642 -8.83 10.55 17.26
CA ASP A 642 -9.39 9.83 18.38
C ASP A 642 -9.80 8.44 17.86
N THR A 643 -9.18 7.38 18.37
CA THR A 643 -9.43 6.02 17.91
C THR A 643 -10.94 5.72 17.97
N GLU A 644 -11.65 6.33 18.92
CA GLU A 644 -13.11 6.30 18.99
C GLU A 644 -13.76 6.94 17.77
N MET A 645 -13.37 8.16 17.38
CA MET A 645 -13.89 8.83 16.19
C MET A 645 -13.61 8.06 14.90
N PHE A 646 -12.41 7.50 14.74
CA PHE A 646 -12.10 6.67 13.58
C PHE A 646 -12.98 5.41 13.55
N VAL A 647 -13.11 4.71 14.68
CA VAL A 647 -13.96 3.52 14.80
C VAL A 647 -15.43 3.88 14.55
N ILE A 648 -15.90 5.05 15.00
CA ILE A 648 -17.24 5.57 14.73
C ILE A 648 -17.43 5.83 13.22
N GLU A 649 -16.50 6.52 12.56
CA GLU A 649 -16.56 6.80 11.12
C GLU A 649 -16.57 5.51 10.30
N GLN A 650 -15.69 4.55 10.62
CA GLN A 650 -15.67 3.25 9.95
C GLN A 650 -16.93 2.44 10.21
N THR A 651 -17.45 2.47 11.45
CA THR A 651 -18.72 1.84 11.79
C THR A 651 -19.86 2.47 11.00
N ALA A 652 -19.89 3.80 10.88
CA ALA A 652 -20.90 4.53 10.11
C ALA A 652 -20.83 4.19 8.61
N LEU A 653 -19.62 4.12 8.03
CA LEU A 653 -19.42 3.70 6.65
C LEU A 653 -19.85 2.25 6.42
N ALA A 654 -19.49 1.33 7.32
CA ALA A 654 -19.87 -0.08 7.25
C ALA A 654 -21.40 -0.28 7.37
N VAL A 655 -22.03 0.43 8.32
CA VAL A 655 -23.49 0.45 8.49
C VAL A 655 -24.15 1.03 7.24
N GLY A 656 -23.67 2.18 6.75
CA GLY A 656 -24.20 2.85 5.56
C GLY A 656 -24.15 1.95 4.32
N LEU A 657 -23.04 1.25 4.11
CA LEU A 657 -22.90 0.27 3.03
C LEU A 657 -23.86 -0.92 3.20
N THR A 658 -24.00 -1.43 4.42
CA THR A 658 -24.90 -2.55 4.71
C THR A 658 -26.36 -2.17 4.46
N VAL A 659 -26.77 -0.96 4.88
CA VAL A 659 -28.09 -0.38 4.59
C VAL A 659 -28.28 -0.20 3.08
N LEU A 660 -27.30 0.35 2.38
CA LEU A 660 -27.35 0.53 0.93
C LEU A 660 -27.53 -0.83 0.22
N SER A 661 -26.76 -1.85 0.62
CA SER A 661 -26.87 -3.22 0.09
C SER A 661 -28.27 -3.82 0.34
N ALA A 662 -28.83 -3.61 1.53
CA ALA A 662 -30.18 -4.05 1.86
C ALA A 662 -31.26 -3.33 1.03
N VAL A 663 -31.15 -2.00 0.88
CA VAL A 663 -32.06 -1.19 0.04
C VAL A 663 -31.99 -1.64 -1.42
N LEU A 664 -30.79 -1.89 -1.93
CA LEU A 664 -30.57 -2.38 -3.30
C LEU A 664 -31.19 -3.77 -3.51
N LEU A 665 -31.08 -4.67 -2.54
CA LEU A 665 -31.75 -5.97 -2.60
C LEU A 665 -33.26 -5.80 -2.63
N VAL A 666 -33.83 -4.98 -1.76
CA VAL A 666 -35.28 -4.71 -1.72
C VAL A 666 -35.75 -4.11 -3.05
N ALA A 667 -34.98 -3.19 -3.62
CA ALA A 667 -35.24 -2.63 -4.95
C ALA A 667 -35.17 -3.71 -6.05
N CYS A 668 -34.17 -4.59 -6.02
CA CYS A 668 -34.04 -5.71 -6.95
C CYS A 668 -35.21 -6.69 -6.85
N LEU A 669 -35.64 -7.01 -5.62
CA LEU A 669 -36.84 -7.82 -5.37
C LEU A 669 -38.07 -7.14 -5.96
N GLY A 670 -38.27 -5.84 -5.73
CA GLY A 670 -39.36 -5.06 -6.30
C GLY A 670 -39.36 -5.07 -7.84
N LEU A 671 -38.21 -4.83 -8.47
CA LEU A 671 -38.05 -4.85 -9.92
C LEU A 671 -38.29 -6.24 -10.52
N ALA A 672 -37.76 -7.29 -9.91
CA ALA A 672 -38.02 -8.67 -10.32
C ALA A 672 -39.52 -9.00 -10.23
N HIS A 673 -40.20 -8.52 -9.18
CA HIS A 673 -41.63 -8.69 -8.99
C HIS A 673 -42.47 -7.97 -10.07
N LEU A 674 -42.07 -6.74 -10.46
CA LEU A 674 -42.70 -5.97 -11.54
C LEU A 674 -42.52 -6.66 -12.90
N ARG A 675 -41.34 -7.21 -13.15
CA ARG A 675 -41.01 -7.90 -14.42
C ARG A 675 -41.80 -9.19 -14.57
N ALA A 676 -41.92 -9.98 -13.49
CA ALA A 676 -42.74 -11.18 -13.45
C ALA A 676 -44.24 -10.90 -13.59
N ALA A 677 -44.70 -9.69 -13.24
CA ALA A 677 -46.08 -9.26 -13.45
C ALA A 677 -46.35 -8.84 -14.91
N ARG A 678 -45.43 -8.12 -15.56
CA ARG A 678 -45.57 -7.66 -16.96
C ARG A 678 -45.50 -8.79 -17.99
N SER A 679 -44.77 -9.87 -17.73
CA SER A 679 -44.71 -11.00 -18.66
C SER A 679 -46.03 -11.77 -18.79
N ARG A 680 -47.05 -11.46 -17.97
CA ARG A 680 -48.37 -12.11 -18.04
C ARG A 680 -49.42 -11.34 -18.84
N THR A 681 -49.22 -10.05 -19.08
CA THR A 681 -50.18 -9.22 -19.84
C THR A 681 -50.00 -9.33 -21.36
N VAL A 682 -48.98 -10.04 -21.83
CA VAL A 682 -48.68 -10.22 -23.26
C VAL A 682 -49.12 -11.61 -23.77
N ASP A 683 -49.34 -12.57 -22.87
CA ASP A 683 -49.77 -13.95 -23.18
C ASP A 683 -51.25 -14.22 -22.81
N SER A 684 -52.04 -13.17 -22.55
CA SER A 684 -53.48 -13.26 -22.27
C SER A 684 -54.33 -12.75 -23.41
#